data_AF-A0A9D7GPA5-F1
#
_entry.id   AF-A0A9D7GPA5-F1
#
_cell.length_a   1.000
_cell.length_b   1.000
_cell.length_c   1.000
_cell.angle_alpha   90.00
_cell.angle_beta   90.00
_cell.angle_gamma   90.00
#
_symmetry.space_group_name_H-M   'P 1'
#
loop_
_entity.id
_entity.type
_entity.pdbx_description
1 polymer ?
#
loop_
_entity_poly.entity_id
_entity_poly.type
_entity_poly.pdbx_seq_one_letter_code
_entity_poly.pdbx_strand_id
1 'polypeptide(L)'
;MKKTFLLAAVLIWSATLFAQDYNITFKVNMNEVAEPFTTPEVNGNFNGWCGGCAPMTDDNGDGIWKITIPLPAGTYEYKFANDSWAGQETLTPGSSCTITTGGFTNRILTVTQDEVLDIVCWGKCLDCGVVPPTRNITFKVNMAPVAGLFTTPEVNGTFNNWCGGCAPMSDVNGDNIWELTIPLEEGSYEYKYAYDSWAGSEQLEPGSSCTVNNGGFINRTLVVTTNETLPLVCYGSCTADCPVVLTQMDLPVTFDDPSVGYGLIGFGGDEASSITEDPTSPGNMVAKIIKSATAEPWAGVVVTAAGDLGLATPIPFNESTTKMYLRFWSPDAGIPVLLKVEEHANPGHSVETSTSTTIAGDWETMEFDFANEAPGTAPLNLTYTYDKVVVFANFGTPGAVAGEKTYYFDDIAMSILCQSTPVSIATSSATTFCKPGTAELAQSSVGTFSSYQWQADGVDVAGATTSAYSANKSGAYTLVATNNCGAVSTSNALEITANKKPKADVTPAGPVSICAGGSVLLSVPEGNKQTYQWKRNGNSNINGATNSSYLATTANEYKCKVTKTTTGCSNTSKPVVVTVDCKVGTPSITATAFPNPTSDYFMLNTSGLSLQDGLIKIYDLAGKLLETYNVESDATKVGTQLLSGVYFAKIESSGNVLQVIKLVKN
;
A
#
# COMPACT_ATOMS: atom_id res chain seq x y z
N MET A 1 6.86 98.92 -22.35
CA MET A 1 8.11 99.41 -21.71
C MET A 1 9.01 98.22 -21.45
N LYS A 2 10.30 98.36 -21.74
CA LYS A 2 11.38 97.35 -21.58
C LYS A 2 11.56 96.92 -20.12
N LYS A 3 12.00 95.66 -19.90
CA LYS A 3 12.99 95.14 -18.90
C LYS A 3 12.80 93.61 -18.74
N THR A 4 13.53 92.71 -19.42
CA THR A 4 14.86 92.09 -19.14
C THR A 4 14.95 91.12 -17.93
N PHE A 5 15.53 89.93 -18.21
CA PHE A 5 16.08 88.84 -17.35
C PHE A 5 15.05 87.89 -16.68
N LEU A 6 15.27 86.58 -16.54
CA LEU A 6 16.50 85.81 -16.31
C LEU A 6 16.43 84.40 -16.95
N LEU A 7 17.57 83.95 -17.49
CA LEU A 7 17.85 82.55 -17.81
C LEU A 7 17.97 81.75 -16.49
N ALA A 8 17.18 80.69 -16.30
CA ALA A 8 17.35 79.77 -15.18
C ALA A 8 18.41 78.72 -15.56
N ALA A 9 19.62 78.87 -15.03
CA ALA A 9 20.64 77.82 -15.05
C ALA A 9 20.24 76.73 -14.04
N VAL A 10 19.94 75.53 -14.52
CA VAL A 10 19.79 74.33 -13.68
C VAL A 10 21.18 73.88 -13.26
N LEU A 11 21.54 74.19 -12.01
CA LEU A 11 22.73 73.64 -11.36
C LEU A 11 22.42 72.19 -10.96
N ILE A 12 22.91 71.22 -11.73
CA ILE A 12 22.96 69.82 -11.32
C ILE A 12 24.05 69.72 -10.25
N TRP A 13 23.64 69.64 -8.98
CA TRP A 13 24.54 69.32 -7.88
C TRP A 13 24.73 67.80 -7.88
N SER A 14 25.83 67.34 -8.47
CA SER A 14 26.29 65.96 -8.30
C SER A 14 26.71 65.78 -6.84
N ALA A 15 25.80 65.27 -6.01
CA ALA A 15 26.15 64.75 -4.69
C ALA A 15 27.01 63.50 -4.92
N THR A 16 28.32 63.65 -4.89
CA THR A 16 29.24 62.54 -4.64
C THR A 16 28.86 61.93 -3.28
N LEU A 17 28.26 60.74 -3.30
CA LEU A 17 28.20 59.90 -2.11
C LEU A 17 29.64 59.61 -1.69
N PHE A 18 30.08 60.19 -0.56
CA PHE A 18 31.27 59.70 0.12
C PHE A 18 30.93 58.33 0.71
N ALA A 19 31.80 57.34 0.49
CA ALA A 19 31.70 56.08 1.21
C ALA A 19 31.77 56.38 2.71
N GLN A 20 30.83 55.84 3.48
CA GLN A 20 30.83 56.01 4.92
C GLN A 20 31.94 55.13 5.51
N ASP A 21 32.85 55.75 6.26
CA ASP A 21 33.84 55.03 7.06
C ASP A 21 33.23 54.60 8.39
N TYR A 22 33.63 53.42 8.84
CA TYR A 22 33.26 52.82 10.12
C TYR A 22 34.51 52.57 10.97
N ASN A 23 34.42 52.82 12.28
CA ASN A 23 35.51 52.57 13.21
C ASN A 23 35.62 51.08 13.52
N ILE A 24 36.68 50.44 13.02
CA ILE A 24 36.94 49.02 13.24
C ILE A 24 38.09 48.85 14.24
N THR A 25 37.80 48.20 15.37
CA THR A 25 38.83 47.91 16.38
C THR A 25 39.33 46.48 16.23
N PHE A 26 40.56 46.35 15.74
CA PHE A 26 41.29 45.08 15.67
C PHE A 26 41.86 44.72 17.04
N LYS A 27 41.86 43.44 17.39
CA LYS A 27 42.45 42.92 18.62
C LYS A 27 43.24 41.64 18.35
N VAL A 28 44.44 41.52 18.90
CA VAL A 28 45.23 40.29 18.84
C VAL A 28 45.84 39.96 20.19
N ASN A 29 45.65 38.73 20.65
CA ASN A 29 46.28 38.21 21.85
C ASN A 29 47.67 37.66 21.50
N MET A 30 48.69 38.27 22.09
CA MET A 30 50.11 37.97 21.85
C MET A 30 50.72 37.07 22.94
N ASN A 31 49.95 36.65 23.95
CA ASN A 31 50.48 35.92 25.11
C ASN A 31 51.11 34.56 24.78
N GLU A 32 50.74 33.93 23.67
CA GLU A 32 51.31 32.65 23.20
C GLU A 32 52.52 32.82 22.24
N VAL A 33 52.89 34.06 21.90
CA VAL A 33 54.01 34.32 20.97
C VAL A 33 55.33 34.19 21.72
N ALA A 34 56.08 33.12 21.41
CA ALA A 34 57.35 32.81 22.07
C ALA A 34 58.53 33.64 21.55
N GLU A 35 58.49 34.05 20.27
CA GLU A 35 59.56 34.85 19.67
C GLU A 35 59.51 36.29 20.18
N PRO A 36 60.67 36.93 20.46
CA PRO A 36 60.70 38.30 20.94
C PRO A 36 60.21 39.26 19.86
N PHE A 37 59.34 40.19 20.24
CA PHE A 37 58.84 41.29 19.41
C PHE A 37 58.78 42.59 20.22
N THR A 38 58.70 43.73 19.55
CA THR A 38 58.45 45.02 20.23
C THR A 38 57.04 45.53 20.04
N THR A 39 56.54 45.59 18.81
CA THR A 39 55.24 46.21 18.50
C THR A 39 54.49 45.38 17.45
N PRO A 40 53.35 44.76 17.82
CA PRO A 40 52.41 44.18 16.88
C PRO A 40 51.76 45.26 16.01
N GLU A 41 51.39 44.88 14.80
CA GLU A 41 50.81 45.75 13.78
C GLU A 41 49.78 44.99 12.94
N VAL A 42 48.82 45.70 12.36
CA VAL A 42 47.82 45.12 11.44
C VAL A 42 48.03 45.64 10.02
N ASN A 43 48.17 44.73 9.07
CA ASN A 43 48.49 45.04 7.68
C ASN A 43 47.41 44.47 6.76
N GLY A 44 46.93 45.22 5.78
CA GLY A 44 45.90 44.74 4.87
C GLY A 44 45.78 45.55 3.60
N ASN A 45 44.86 45.14 2.72
CA ASN A 45 44.62 45.89 1.48
C ASN A 45 44.17 47.35 1.73
N PHE A 46 43.58 47.66 2.89
CA PHE A 46 43.22 49.02 3.30
C PHE A 46 44.40 49.95 3.56
N ASN A 47 45.58 49.43 3.89
CA ASN A 47 46.81 50.22 4.09
C ASN A 47 47.93 49.85 3.12
N GLY A 48 47.59 49.16 2.02
CA GLY A 48 48.55 48.72 1.01
C GLY A 48 49.59 47.72 1.54
N TRP A 49 49.22 46.92 2.56
CA TRP A 49 50.11 45.96 3.21
C TRP A 49 51.39 46.60 3.81
N CYS A 50 51.28 47.85 4.29
CA CYS A 50 52.41 48.59 4.84
C CYS A 50 52.78 48.14 6.27
N GLY A 51 53.92 47.46 6.42
CA GLY A 51 54.50 47.16 7.73
C GLY A 51 54.96 48.43 8.45
N GLY A 52 54.63 48.55 9.72
CA GLY A 52 54.90 49.71 10.58
C GLY A 52 53.87 50.83 10.48
N CYS A 53 52.92 50.80 9.53
CA CYS A 53 51.96 51.89 9.33
C CYS A 53 50.79 51.89 10.33
N ALA A 54 50.48 50.75 10.96
CA ALA A 54 49.35 50.59 11.87
C ALA A 54 49.75 49.82 13.15
N PRO A 55 50.63 50.40 13.99
CA PRO A 55 51.07 49.78 15.24
C PRO A 55 49.94 49.73 16.27
N MET A 56 49.84 48.62 16.99
CA MET A 56 48.82 48.37 18.00
C MET A 56 49.32 48.79 19.39
N THR A 57 48.40 49.01 20.35
CA THR A 57 48.75 49.30 21.75
C THR A 57 48.20 48.26 22.72
N ASP A 58 48.92 48.05 23.82
CA ASP A 58 48.50 47.26 24.98
C ASP A 58 48.60 48.16 26.22
N ASP A 59 47.67 49.11 26.32
CA ASP A 59 47.72 50.16 27.36
C ASP A 59 47.51 49.60 28.78
N ASN A 60 46.91 48.40 28.91
CA ASN A 60 46.59 47.75 30.17
C ASN A 60 47.54 46.59 30.53
N GLY A 61 48.45 46.21 29.64
CA GLY A 61 49.49 45.21 29.90
C GLY A 61 48.95 43.79 30.05
N ASP A 62 47.82 43.47 29.42
CA ASP A 62 47.21 42.13 29.48
C ASP A 62 47.65 41.22 28.32
N GLY A 63 48.52 41.71 27.43
CA GLY A 63 49.00 41.01 26.26
C GLY A 63 48.00 41.00 25.09
N ILE A 64 46.88 41.72 25.20
CA ILE A 64 45.87 41.88 24.14
C ILE A 64 46.05 43.25 23.50
N TRP A 65 46.63 43.24 22.31
CA TRP A 65 46.96 44.45 21.58
C TRP A 65 45.77 44.89 20.74
N LYS A 66 45.52 46.19 20.64
CA LYS A 66 44.39 46.76 19.89
C LYS A 66 44.76 47.99 19.08
N ILE A 67 44.01 48.23 18.00
CA ILE A 67 44.03 49.48 17.22
C ILE A 67 42.65 49.71 16.60
N THR A 68 42.21 50.96 16.52
CA THR A 68 40.98 51.35 15.80
C THR A 68 41.35 52.04 14.50
N ILE A 69 40.86 51.52 13.36
CA ILE A 69 41.09 52.07 12.03
C ILE A 69 39.72 52.41 11.39
N PRO A 70 39.50 53.65 10.91
CA PRO A 70 38.35 53.99 10.09
C PRO A 70 38.46 53.32 8.72
N LEU A 71 37.49 52.47 8.37
CA LEU A 71 37.44 51.75 7.10
C LEU A 71 36.10 51.98 6.40
N PRO A 72 36.08 52.27 5.09
CA PRO A 72 34.85 52.25 4.30
C PRO A 72 34.08 50.93 4.42
N ALA A 73 32.79 50.94 4.13
CA ALA A 73 32.03 49.70 3.92
C ALA A 73 32.69 48.83 2.83
N GLY A 74 32.96 47.56 3.11
CA GLY A 74 33.63 46.67 2.15
C GLY A 74 34.22 45.40 2.75
N THR A 75 34.81 44.57 1.90
CA THR A 75 35.55 43.37 2.31
C THR A 75 37.05 43.61 2.20
N TYR A 76 37.77 43.24 3.25
CA TYR A 76 39.19 43.48 3.42
C TYR A 76 39.93 42.17 3.70
N GLU A 77 41.15 42.08 3.18
CA GLU A 77 42.13 41.08 3.59
C GLU A 77 43.14 41.74 4.51
N TYR A 78 43.51 41.07 5.60
CA TYR A 78 44.48 41.60 6.55
C TYR A 78 45.30 40.51 7.25
N LYS A 79 46.33 40.90 7.98
CA LYS A 79 47.23 40.01 8.72
C LYS A 79 47.89 40.76 9.87
N PHE A 80 48.12 40.07 10.98
CA PHE A 80 48.97 40.60 12.06
C PHE A 80 50.44 40.33 11.76
N ALA A 81 51.27 41.34 11.97
CA ALA A 81 52.72 41.24 11.93
C ALA A 81 53.31 41.91 13.18
N ASN A 82 54.63 41.87 13.32
CA ASN A 82 55.35 42.64 14.31
C ASN A 82 56.64 43.22 13.72
N ASP A 83 57.05 44.37 14.28
CA ASP A 83 58.31 45.03 14.00
C ASP A 83 58.58 45.27 12.50
N SER A 84 57.58 45.81 11.78
CA SER A 84 57.67 46.09 10.33
C SER A 84 57.99 44.85 9.50
N TRP A 85 57.15 43.82 9.64
CA TRP A 85 57.30 42.50 9.01
C TRP A 85 58.52 41.66 9.46
N ALA A 86 59.23 42.01 10.54
CA ALA A 86 60.28 41.14 11.08
C ALA A 86 59.71 39.78 11.55
N GLY A 87 58.48 39.78 12.07
CA GLY A 87 57.66 38.60 12.29
C GLY A 87 56.27 38.76 11.69
N GLN A 88 55.67 37.66 11.25
CA GLN A 88 54.27 37.63 10.81
C GLN A 88 53.57 36.38 11.30
N GLU A 89 52.26 36.45 11.47
CA GLU A 89 51.50 35.26 11.83
C GLU A 89 51.49 34.23 10.69
N THR A 90 51.44 32.95 11.07
CA THR A 90 51.19 31.86 10.12
C THR A 90 49.76 31.40 10.34
N LEU A 91 48.92 31.56 9.32
CA LEU A 91 47.50 31.21 9.37
C LEU A 91 47.29 29.86 8.69
N THR A 92 46.39 29.07 9.25
CA THR A 92 45.97 27.80 8.64
C THR A 92 44.94 28.10 7.55
N PRO A 93 45.21 27.80 6.27
CA PRO A 93 44.25 27.99 5.18
C PRO A 93 42.91 27.33 5.49
N GLY A 94 41.81 28.03 5.22
CA GLY A 94 40.45 27.51 5.44
C GLY A 94 39.92 27.70 6.87
N SER A 95 40.69 28.20 7.82
CA SER A 95 40.15 28.58 9.12
C SER A 95 39.03 29.65 8.97
N SER A 96 38.09 29.71 9.91
CA SER A 96 36.85 30.52 9.84
C SER A 96 37.06 32.00 9.53
N CYS A 97 38.21 32.56 9.90
CA CYS A 97 38.57 33.95 9.67
C CYS A 97 39.58 34.16 8.52
N THR A 98 39.88 33.13 7.71
CA THR A 98 40.95 33.19 6.70
C THR A 98 40.43 33.13 5.27
N ILE A 99 41.22 33.69 4.35
CA ILE A 99 41.07 33.60 2.91
C ILE A 99 42.45 33.38 2.28
N THR A 100 42.53 32.60 1.21
CA THR A 100 43.79 32.38 0.48
C THR A 100 43.71 32.98 -0.91
N THR A 101 44.48 34.04 -1.14
CA THR A 101 44.53 34.76 -2.42
C THR A 101 45.97 34.76 -2.93
N GLY A 102 46.19 34.27 -4.15
CA GLY A 102 47.53 34.30 -4.78
C GLY A 102 48.62 33.52 -4.05
N GLY A 103 48.24 32.47 -3.30
CA GLY A 103 49.17 31.64 -2.52
C GLY A 103 49.46 32.15 -1.10
N PHE A 104 48.84 33.26 -0.68
CA PHE A 104 48.95 33.79 0.68
C PHE A 104 47.65 33.59 1.45
N THR A 105 47.74 32.96 2.62
CA THR A 105 46.63 32.87 3.58
C THR A 105 46.65 34.10 4.49
N ASN A 106 45.58 34.88 4.37
CA ASN A 106 45.32 36.12 5.11
C ASN A 106 44.03 35.97 5.93
N ARG A 107 43.77 36.92 6.82
CA ARG A 107 42.47 37.06 7.48
C ARG A 107 41.50 37.83 6.58
N ILE A 108 40.21 37.54 6.71
CA ILE A 108 39.13 38.24 6.01
C ILE A 108 38.26 39.04 7.00
N LEU A 109 37.80 40.21 6.57
CA LEU A 109 36.92 41.10 7.33
C LEU A 109 35.87 41.70 6.38
N THR A 110 34.61 41.75 6.81
CA THR A 110 33.55 42.49 6.10
C THR A 110 33.01 43.61 6.99
N VAL A 111 33.19 44.85 6.55
CA VAL A 111 32.84 46.06 7.28
C VAL A 111 31.47 46.57 6.82
N THR A 112 30.51 46.64 7.74
CA THR A 112 29.15 47.16 7.48
C THR A 112 28.69 48.21 8.50
N GLN A 113 29.38 48.32 9.63
CA GLN A 113 29.10 49.25 10.73
C GLN A 113 30.35 49.41 11.60
N ASP A 114 30.33 50.36 12.54
CA ASP A 114 31.35 50.43 13.60
C ASP A 114 31.38 49.11 14.36
N GLU A 115 32.56 48.51 14.50
CA GLU A 115 32.71 47.18 15.06
C GLU A 115 33.97 47.06 15.92
N VAL A 116 33.83 46.39 17.05
CA VAL A 116 34.95 45.95 17.87
C VAL A 116 35.09 44.45 17.65
N LEU A 117 36.14 44.04 16.93
CA LEU A 117 36.34 42.63 16.58
C LEU A 117 36.60 41.79 17.82
N ASP A 118 36.25 40.50 17.71
CA ASP A 118 36.60 39.49 18.69
C ASP A 118 38.12 39.37 18.86
N ILE A 119 38.53 38.97 20.05
CA ILE A 119 39.95 38.73 20.34
C ILE A 119 40.36 37.45 19.62
N VAL A 120 41.47 37.52 18.89
CA VAL A 120 42.06 36.38 18.21
C VAL A 120 43.49 36.15 18.68
N CYS A 121 43.90 34.90 18.83
CA CYS A 121 45.28 34.55 19.10
C CYS A 121 46.13 34.77 17.85
N TRP A 122 47.41 35.10 18.04
CA TRP A 122 48.38 35.15 16.95
C TRP A 122 48.35 33.84 16.11
N GLY A 123 48.04 33.95 14.81
CA GLY A 123 47.94 32.80 13.90
C GLY A 123 46.67 31.95 14.01
N LYS A 124 45.71 32.30 14.87
CA LYS A 124 44.43 31.55 15.05
C LYS A 124 43.22 32.47 14.90
N CYS A 125 42.06 31.88 14.60
CA CYS A 125 40.80 32.63 14.42
C CYS A 125 39.99 32.85 15.69
N LEU A 126 40.41 32.24 16.80
CA LEU A 126 39.81 32.38 18.12
C LEU A 126 40.90 32.84 19.10
N ASP A 127 40.49 33.33 20.27
CA ASP A 127 41.40 33.71 21.34
C ASP A 127 42.28 32.52 21.80
N CYS A 128 43.41 32.84 22.44
CA CYS A 128 44.36 31.87 22.92
C CYS A 128 43.70 30.90 23.90
N GLY A 129 43.98 29.60 23.78
CA GLY A 129 43.35 28.54 24.56
C GLY A 129 41.88 28.20 24.23
N VAL A 130 41.25 28.89 23.27
CA VAL A 130 39.87 28.56 22.84
C VAL A 130 39.90 27.58 21.68
N VAL A 131 39.18 26.45 21.82
CA VAL A 131 38.95 25.48 20.75
C VAL A 131 37.59 25.75 20.09
N PRO A 132 37.48 25.67 18.75
CA PRO A 132 36.19 25.81 18.08
C PRO A 132 35.22 24.71 18.52
N PRO A 133 33.91 24.97 18.55
CA PRO A 133 32.93 23.94 18.85
C PRO A 133 32.91 22.90 17.73
N THR A 134 32.67 21.63 18.09
CA THR A 134 32.47 20.53 17.13
C THR A 134 31.03 20.43 16.67
N ARG A 135 30.82 20.18 15.38
CA ARG A 135 29.54 19.99 14.70
C ARG A 135 29.50 18.63 14.02
N ASN A 136 28.35 17.95 14.10
CA ASN A 136 28.14 16.69 13.39
C ASN A 136 27.78 16.99 11.94
N ILE A 137 28.63 16.53 11.00
CA ILE A 137 28.43 16.68 9.56
C ILE A 137 28.17 15.33 8.93
N THR A 138 27.00 15.18 8.31
CA THR A 138 26.65 13.97 7.56
C THR A 138 26.96 14.16 6.08
N PHE A 139 27.93 13.41 5.56
CA PHE A 139 28.27 13.30 4.15
C PHE A 139 27.32 12.33 3.46
N LYS A 140 26.93 12.64 2.22
CA LYS A 140 26.07 11.79 1.37
C LYS A 140 26.60 11.76 -0.05
N VAL A 141 26.78 10.58 -0.62
CA VAL A 141 27.18 10.41 -2.03
C VAL A 141 26.40 9.28 -2.68
N ASN A 142 25.87 9.53 -3.88
CA ASN A 142 25.31 8.49 -4.72
C ASN A 142 26.44 7.85 -5.56
N MET A 143 26.67 6.57 -5.32
CA MET A 143 27.72 5.76 -5.95
C MET A 143 27.23 4.93 -7.15
N ALA A 144 25.96 5.06 -7.54
CA ALA A 144 25.36 4.28 -8.62
C ALA A 144 26.16 4.30 -9.96
N PRO A 145 26.76 5.42 -10.41
CA PRO A 145 27.53 5.43 -11.67
C PRO A 145 28.83 4.60 -11.64
N VAL A 146 29.29 4.17 -10.47
CA VAL A 146 30.51 3.37 -10.32
C VAL A 146 30.23 2.03 -9.66
N ALA A 147 28.96 1.60 -9.66
CA ALA A 147 28.52 0.33 -9.10
C ALA A 147 29.32 -0.85 -9.69
N GLY A 148 29.70 -1.80 -8.83
CA GLY A 148 30.47 -2.99 -9.21
C GLY A 148 31.99 -2.77 -9.35
N LEU A 149 32.49 -1.53 -9.25
CA LEU A 149 33.94 -1.23 -9.31
C LEU A 149 34.61 -1.12 -7.93
N PHE A 150 33.83 -1.03 -6.85
CA PHE A 150 34.33 -0.77 -5.50
C PHE A 150 33.74 -1.74 -4.47
N THR A 151 34.39 -1.86 -3.31
CA THR A 151 33.82 -2.55 -2.13
C THR A 151 33.28 -1.60 -1.07
N THR A 152 34.03 -0.55 -0.73
CA THR A 152 33.67 0.41 0.31
C THR A 152 34.04 1.83 -0.10
N PRO A 153 33.07 2.74 -0.29
CA PRO A 153 33.29 4.17 -0.44
C PRO A 153 33.78 4.80 0.86
N GLU A 154 34.52 5.89 0.72
CA GLU A 154 35.14 6.63 1.82
C GLU A 154 35.16 8.13 1.52
N VAL A 155 35.23 8.95 2.58
CA VAL A 155 35.39 10.40 2.48
C VAL A 155 36.70 10.85 3.11
N ASN A 156 37.55 11.47 2.31
CA ASN A 156 38.90 11.84 2.72
C ASN A 156 39.07 13.35 2.61
N GLY A 157 39.67 14.00 3.60
CA GLY A 157 39.80 15.46 3.60
C GLY A 157 40.85 15.99 4.55
N THR A 158 40.95 17.31 4.64
CA THR A 158 41.91 17.97 5.55
C THR A 158 41.66 17.59 7.02
N PHE A 159 40.41 17.28 7.38
CA PHE A 159 40.02 16.85 8.74
C PHE A 159 40.56 15.47 9.16
N ASN A 160 40.98 14.63 8.21
CA ASN A 160 41.58 13.32 8.49
C ASN A 160 42.95 13.13 7.83
N ASN A 161 43.64 14.24 7.52
CA ASN A 161 44.93 14.25 6.82
C ASN A 161 44.91 13.46 5.50
N TRP A 162 43.79 13.48 4.77
CA TRP A 162 43.61 12.74 3.51
C TRP A 162 43.84 11.23 3.64
N CYS A 163 43.57 10.65 4.82
CA CYS A 163 43.76 9.22 5.04
C CYS A 163 42.71 8.39 4.30
N GLY A 164 43.14 7.62 3.29
CA GLY A 164 42.28 6.63 2.62
C GLY A 164 41.97 5.45 3.54
N GLY A 165 40.71 5.01 3.55
CA GLY A 165 40.19 3.95 4.41
C GLY A 165 39.88 4.36 5.84
N CYS A 166 40.23 5.57 6.27
CA CYS A 166 40.00 6.03 7.66
C CYS A 166 38.54 6.43 7.94
N ALA A 167 37.76 6.74 6.91
CA ALA A 167 36.38 7.21 7.02
C ALA A 167 35.47 6.48 6.02
N PRO A 168 35.28 5.16 6.22
CA PRO A 168 34.40 4.36 5.36
C PRO A 168 32.94 4.76 5.56
N MET A 169 32.18 4.78 4.48
CA MET A 169 30.76 5.13 4.47
C MET A 169 29.90 3.85 4.52
N SER A 170 28.61 4.00 4.81
CA SER A 170 27.66 2.89 4.83
C SER A 170 26.42 3.14 3.97
N ASP A 171 25.95 2.10 3.29
CA ASP A 171 24.65 2.04 2.61
C ASP A 171 23.79 0.95 3.30
N VAL A 172 22.95 1.36 4.23
CA VAL A 172 22.19 0.44 5.10
C VAL A 172 20.94 -0.09 4.41
N ASN A 173 20.38 0.67 3.45
CA ASN A 173 19.12 0.37 2.76
C ASN A 173 19.32 -0.19 1.33
N GLY A 174 20.56 -0.22 0.83
CA GLY A 174 20.91 -0.82 -0.46
C GLY A 174 20.48 0.03 -1.66
N ASP A 175 20.35 1.34 -1.50
CA ASP A 175 19.90 2.25 -2.56
C ASP A 175 21.06 2.94 -3.32
N ASN A 176 22.31 2.56 -3.04
CA ASN A 176 23.55 3.16 -3.52
C ASN A 176 23.80 4.60 -3.05
N ILE A 177 23.06 5.09 -2.05
CA ILE A 177 23.35 6.34 -1.35
C ILE A 177 24.13 6.02 -0.08
N TRP A 178 25.40 6.38 -0.10
CA TRP A 178 26.33 6.11 0.99
C TRP A 178 26.40 7.31 1.93
N GLU A 179 26.34 7.05 3.23
CA GLU A 179 26.33 8.09 4.27
C GLU A 179 27.40 7.85 5.33
N LEU A 180 27.95 8.95 5.87
CA LEU A 180 28.82 8.95 7.05
C LEU A 180 28.68 10.26 7.83
N THR A 181 28.53 10.19 9.15
CA THR A 181 28.56 11.37 10.02
C THR A 181 29.93 11.51 10.70
N ILE A 182 30.60 12.64 10.52
CA ILE A 182 31.88 12.98 11.16
C ILE A 182 31.71 14.21 12.05
N PRO A 183 32.13 14.19 13.33
CA PRO A 183 32.23 15.39 14.14
C PRO A 183 33.44 16.23 13.71
N LEU A 184 33.19 17.44 13.22
CA LEU A 184 34.20 18.39 12.73
C LEU A 184 34.16 19.69 13.54
N GLU A 185 35.30 20.28 13.83
CA GLU A 185 35.35 21.63 14.41
C GLU A 185 34.77 22.68 13.43
N GLU A 186 34.31 23.81 13.94
CA GLU A 186 33.92 24.93 13.06
C GLU A 186 35.12 25.45 12.27
N GLY A 187 34.96 25.54 10.95
CA GLY A 187 36.05 25.88 10.02
C GLY A 187 35.73 25.48 8.59
N SER A 188 36.66 25.72 7.67
CA SER A 188 36.56 25.27 6.29
C SER A 188 37.48 24.08 6.04
N TYR A 189 36.98 23.14 5.25
CA TYR A 189 37.63 21.88 4.95
C TYR A 189 37.62 21.64 3.45
N GLU A 190 38.63 20.92 2.98
CA GLU A 190 38.63 20.31 1.66
C GLU A 190 38.42 18.81 1.82
N TYR A 191 37.68 18.19 0.91
CA TYR A 191 37.45 16.76 0.94
C TYR A 191 37.21 16.16 -0.44
N LYS A 192 37.18 14.83 -0.51
CA LYS A 192 36.94 14.06 -1.73
C LYS A 192 36.32 12.71 -1.39
N TYR A 193 35.41 12.24 -2.23
CA TYR A 193 34.95 10.86 -2.19
C TYR A 193 35.92 9.96 -2.95
N ALA A 194 36.25 8.82 -2.34
CA ALA A 194 37.09 7.79 -2.91
C ALA A 194 36.53 6.41 -2.55
N TYR A 195 37.22 5.35 -2.95
CA TYR A 195 36.88 4.00 -2.52
C TYR A 195 38.13 3.11 -2.39
N ASP A 196 38.00 2.10 -1.54
CA ASP A 196 38.97 1.02 -1.32
C ASP A 196 40.40 1.54 -1.08
N SER A 197 40.56 2.49 -0.15
CA SER A 197 41.88 3.06 0.20
C SER A 197 42.60 3.68 -0.99
N TRP A 198 41.92 4.59 -1.70
CA TRP A 198 42.40 5.25 -2.92
C TRP A 198 42.57 4.34 -4.16
N ALA A 199 41.96 3.15 -4.21
CA ALA A 199 41.93 2.37 -5.45
C ALA A 199 41.26 3.14 -6.60
N GLY A 200 40.29 3.99 -6.26
CA GLY A 200 39.80 5.05 -7.13
C GLY A 200 39.38 6.29 -6.34
N SER A 201 39.33 7.42 -7.03
CA SER A 201 38.83 8.68 -6.48
C SER A 201 38.06 9.45 -7.54
N GLU A 202 37.11 10.27 -7.09
CA GLU A 202 36.25 11.00 -8.01
C GLU A 202 37.06 11.97 -8.87
N GLN A 203 36.57 12.24 -10.08
CA GLN A 203 37.09 13.29 -10.95
C GLN A 203 36.07 14.42 -10.98
N LEU A 204 36.49 15.61 -10.57
CA LEU A 204 35.62 16.78 -10.41
C LEU A 204 35.98 17.82 -11.47
N GLU A 205 34.97 18.44 -12.06
CA GLU A 205 35.16 19.52 -13.04
C GLU A 205 35.61 20.82 -12.35
N PRO A 206 36.78 21.39 -12.71
CA PRO A 206 37.28 22.63 -12.12
C PRO A 206 36.28 23.79 -12.21
N GLY A 207 36.07 24.51 -11.11
CA GLY A 207 35.21 25.71 -11.08
C GLY A 207 33.72 25.41 -10.88
N SER A 208 33.35 24.15 -10.67
CA SER A 208 32.01 23.77 -10.23
C SER A 208 31.70 24.32 -8.83
N SER A 209 30.41 24.49 -8.51
CA SER A 209 29.92 25.16 -7.28
C SER A 209 30.46 24.59 -5.97
N CYS A 210 30.79 23.30 -5.94
CA CYS A 210 31.30 22.62 -4.75
C CYS A 210 32.82 22.42 -4.78
N THR A 211 33.54 22.94 -5.77
CA THR A 211 34.97 22.63 -5.99
C THR A 211 35.90 23.77 -5.60
N VAL A 212 37.11 23.41 -5.20
CA VAL A 212 38.25 24.30 -5.01
C VAL A 212 39.47 23.70 -5.70
N ASN A 213 40.32 24.55 -6.27
CA ASN A 213 41.60 24.15 -6.86
C ASN A 213 42.73 24.51 -5.91
N ASN A 214 43.41 23.50 -5.37
CA ASN A 214 44.54 23.68 -4.48
C ASN A 214 45.69 22.76 -4.91
N GLY A 215 46.85 23.33 -5.22
CA GLY A 215 48.05 22.57 -5.60
C GLY A 215 47.91 21.71 -6.87
N GLY A 216 46.96 22.02 -7.76
CA GLY A 216 46.68 21.22 -8.96
C GLY A 216 45.66 20.10 -8.76
N PHE A 217 45.13 19.93 -7.55
CA PHE A 217 44.04 19.01 -7.24
C PHE A 217 42.71 19.75 -7.20
N ILE A 218 41.69 19.16 -7.82
CA ILE A 218 40.31 19.62 -7.71
C ILE A 218 39.63 18.82 -6.60
N ASN A 219 39.35 19.50 -5.50
CA ASN A 219 38.73 18.94 -4.30
C ASN A 219 37.36 19.56 -4.08
N ARG A 220 36.53 18.93 -3.25
CA ARG A 220 35.31 19.54 -2.73
C ARG A 220 35.64 20.49 -1.58
N THR A 221 34.85 21.55 -1.41
CA THR A 221 34.95 22.49 -0.29
C THR A 221 33.75 22.35 0.66
N LEU A 222 33.98 22.54 1.95
CA LEU A 222 32.98 22.48 3.02
C LEU A 222 33.26 23.59 4.03
N VAL A 223 32.22 24.31 4.48
CA VAL A 223 32.33 25.27 5.59
C VAL A 223 31.39 24.83 6.71
N VAL A 224 31.94 24.58 7.89
CA VAL A 224 31.22 24.07 9.06
C VAL A 224 30.91 25.23 10.01
N THR A 225 29.62 25.51 10.21
CA THR A 225 29.12 26.53 11.17
C THR A 225 28.02 26.00 12.09
N THR A 226 27.42 24.87 11.74
CA THR A 226 26.34 24.23 12.51
C THR A 226 26.35 22.73 12.22
N ASN A 227 25.57 21.96 12.98
CA ASN A 227 25.28 20.57 12.61
C ASN A 227 24.52 20.58 11.28
N GLU A 228 24.98 19.80 10.32
CA GLU A 228 24.40 19.79 8.98
C GLU A 228 24.45 18.38 8.38
N THR A 229 23.43 18.06 7.60
CA THR A 229 23.47 16.95 6.66
C THR A 229 23.66 17.54 5.27
N LEU A 230 24.78 17.23 4.64
CA LEU A 230 25.13 17.80 3.35
C LEU A 230 24.14 17.33 2.28
N PRO A 231 23.87 18.16 1.26
CA PRO A 231 23.07 17.76 0.12
C PRO A 231 23.62 16.49 -0.54
N LEU A 232 22.72 15.63 -1.01
CA LEU A 232 23.12 14.49 -1.83
C LEU A 232 23.83 14.98 -3.09
N VAL A 233 24.96 14.36 -3.40
CA VAL A 233 25.72 14.59 -4.63
C VAL A 233 26.03 13.27 -5.30
N CYS A 234 26.18 13.29 -6.61
CA CYS A 234 26.67 12.16 -7.36
C CYS A 234 28.20 12.06 -7.29
N TYR A 235 28.73 10.84 -7.30
CA TYR A 235 30.18 10.61 -7.39
C TYR A 235 30.77 11.30 -8.63
N GLY A 236 31.74 12.20 -8.45
CA GLY A 236 32.31 13.01 -9.53
C GLY A 236 31.48 14.23 -9.97
N SER A 237 30.39 14.55 -9.27
CA SER A 237 29.55 15.73 -9.57
C SER A 237 29.24 16.58 -8.32
N CYS A 238 28.96 17.86 -8.53
CA CYS A 238 28.41 18.75 -7.50
C CYS A 238 26.87 18.72 -7.42
N THR A 239 26.20 17.91 -8.25
CA THR A 239 24.73 17.77 -8.27
C THR A 239 24.31 16.36 -7.86
N ALA A 240 23.05 16.19 -7.45
CA ALA A 240 22.48 14.88 -7.14
C ALA A 240 22.21 14.02 -8.41
N ASP A 241 22.30 14.62 -9.60
CA ASP A 241 22.01 13.95 -10.86
C ASP A 241 23.14 12.99 -11.21
N CYS A 242 22.86 11.70 -11.10
CA CYS A 242 23.78 10.65 -11.50
C CYS A 242 23.46 10.16 -12.91
N PRO A 243 24.41 10.24 -13.86
CA PRO A 243 24.28 9.47 -15.09
C PRO A 243 24.29 7.98 -14.72
N VAL A 244 23.18 7.29 -15.00
CA VAL A 244 23.09 5.85 -14.77
C VAL A 244 24.08 5.17 -15.72
N VAL A 245 25.07 4.46 -15.19
CA VAL A 245 25.85 3.53 -16.01
C VAL A 245 24.98 2.32 -16.25
N LEU A 246 24.49 2.22 -17.49
CA LEU A 246 23.62 1.13 -17.89
C LEU A 246 24.44 -0.14 -18.10
N THR A 247 24.03 -1.26 -17.50
CA THR A 247 24.64 -2.56 -17.77
C THR A 247 24.33 -3.00 -19.20
N GLN A 248 25.23 -3.76 -19.84
CA GLN A 248 24.94 -4.34 -21.14
C GLN A 248 23.72 -5.27 -21.04
N MET A 249 22.80 -5.19 -22.00
CA MET A 249 21.62 -6.04 -22.04
C MET A 249 21.98 -7.52 -22.21
N ASP A 250 21.13 -8.42 -21.74
CA ASP A 250 21.28 -9.87 -21.91
C ASP A 250 19.90 -10.53 -22.07
N LEU A 251 19.85 -11.83 -22.38
CA LEU A 251 18.60 -12.58 -22.40
C LEU A 251 18.10 -12.89 -20.97
N PRO A 252 16.80 -12.70 -20.67
CA PRO A 252 15.77 -12.18 -21.56
C PRO A 252 15.84 -10.66 -21.78
N VAL A 253 15.56 -10.22 -23.01
CA VAL A 253 15.44 -8.79 -23.35
C VAL A 253 13.97 -8.37 -23.27
N THR A 254 13.61 -7.59 -22.24
CA THR A 254 12.25 -7.07 -22.01
C THR A 254 12.13 -5.56 -22.16
N PHE A 255 13.24 -4.83 -22.35
CA PHE A 255 13.29 -3.36 -22.46
C PHE A 255 12.86 -2.56 -21.21
N ASP A 256 12.43 -3.22 -20.12
CA ASP A 256 11.84 -2.56 -18.96
C ASP A 256 12.84 -2.09 -17.90
N ASP A 257 14.00 -2.74 -17.78
CA ASP A 257 14.94 -2.46 -16.70
C ASP A 257 15.68 -1.13 -16.94
N PRO A 258 15.42 -0.08 -16.15
CA PRO A 258 16.03 1.24 -16.35
C PRO A 258 17.53 1.26 -16.03
N SER A 259 18.08 0.19 -15.46
CA SER A 259 19.51 0.01 -15.22
C SER A 259 20.24 -0.69 -16.38
N VAL A 260 19.52 -1.14 -17.42
CA VAL A 260 20.06 -1.85 -18.57
C VAL A 260 20.08 -0.97 -19.82
N GLY A 261 21.16 -1.10 -20.60
CA GLY A 261 21.43 -0.33 -21.79
C GLY A 261 20.80 -0.97 -23.01
N TYR A 262 19.51 -0.73 -23.22
CA TYR A 262 18.81 -1.17 -24.43
C TYR A 262 18.96 -0.18 -25.57
N GLY A 263 19.05 -0.70 -26.79
CA GLY A 263 19.17 0.08 -28.01
C GLY A 263 18.52 -0.64 -29.18
N LEU A 264 18.04 0.16 -30.12
CA LEU A 264 17.37 -0.31 -31.33
C LEU A 264 17.87 0.52 -32.51
N ILE A 265 18.47 -0.15 -33.50
CA ILE A 265 19.03 0.52 -34.69
C ILE A 265 18.31 -0.02 -35.91
N GLY A 266 17.47 0.80 -36.54
CA GLY A 266 16.79 0.47 -37.79
C GLY A 266 17.67 0.66 -39.01
N PHE A 267 17.40 -0.11 -40.07
CA PHE A 267 18.07 0.00 -41.36
C PHE A 267 17.14 -0.37 -42.52
N GLY A 268 17.50 0.04 -43.74
CA GLY A 268 16.77 -0.33 -44.95
C GLY A 268 15.40 0.35 -45.08
N GLY A 269 15.17 1.46 -44.37
CA GLY A 269 13.88 2.14 -44.30
C GLY A 269 13.12 1.96 -42.98
N ASP A 270 13.72 1.28 -41.99
CA ASP A 270 13.18 1.10 -40.64
C ASP A 270 13.85 2.04 -39.60
N GLU A 271 14.59 3.07 -40.03
CA GLU A 271 15.43 3.94 -39.17
C GLU A 271 14.64 4.77 -38.15
N ALA A 272 13.32 4.92 -38.33
CA ALA A 272 12.43 5.62 -37.39
C ALA A 272 11.98 4.74 -36.20
N SER A 273 12.46 3.50 -36.13
CA SER A 273 12.19 2.56 -35.05
C SER A 273 12.81 3.03 -33.72
N SER A 274 12.15 2.73 -32.61
CA SER A 274 12.55 3.19 -31.27
C SER A 274 12.07 2.25 -30.18
N ILE A 275 12.64 2.37 -28.97
CA ILE A 275 12.07 1.76 -27.76
C ILE A 275 11.06 2.76 -27.18
N THR A 276 9.85 2.30 -26.86
CA THR A 276 8.73 3.14 -26.43
C THR A 276 7.82 2.40 -25.46
N GLU A 277 6.91 3.11 -24.79
CA GLU A 277 5.93 2.49 -23.90
C GLU A 277 4.90 1.69 -24.70
N ASP A 278 4.52 0.50 -24.21
CA ASP A 278 3.49 -0.35 -24.82
C ASP A 278 2.15 0.41 -24.88
N PRO A 279 1.57 0.62 -26.08
CA PRO A 279 0.29 1.32 -26.24
C PRO A 279 -0.89 0.71 -25.48
N THR A 280 -0.80 -0.56 -25.08
CA THR A 280 -1.84 -1.32 -24.38
C THR A 280 -1.50 -1.61 -22.91
N SER A 281 -0.27 -1.33 -22.47
CA SER A 281 0.21 -1.61 -21.11
C SER A 281 1.15 -0.51 -20.59
N PRO A 282 0.60 0.58 -19.99
CA PRO A 282 1.41 1.66 -19.44
C PRO A 282 2.44 1.17 -18.41
N GLY A 283 3.67 1.66 -18.50
CA GLY A 283 4.82 1.25 -17.70
C GLY A 283 5.60 0.03 -18.21
N ASN A 284 5.13 -0.65 -19.26
CA ASN A 284 5.89 -1.68 -19.98
C ASN A 284 6.58 -1.05 -21.19
N MET A 285 7.88 -1.25 -21.36
CA MET A 285 8.63 -0.75 -22.52
C MET A 285 8.70 -1.85 -23.60
N VAL A 286 8.63 -1.46 -24.86
CA VAL A 286 8.66 -2.38 -26.01
C VAL A 286 9.50 -1.78 -27.14
N ALA A 287 10.01 -2.64 -28.01
CA ALA A 287 10.61 -2.20 -29.26
C ALA A 287 9.52 -1.94 -30.30
N LYS A 288 9.52 -0.74 -30.89
CA LYS A 288 8.62 -0.32 -31.97
C LYS A 288 9.37 -0.28 -33.29
N ILE A 289 8.95 -1.10 -34.24
CA ILE A 289 9.42 -1.06 -35.63
C ILE A 289 8.50 -0.16 -36.44
N ILE A 290 9.06 0.83 -37.14
CA ILE A 290 8.34 1.61 -38.15
C ILE A 290 8.89 1.22 -39.52
N LYS A 291 8.18 0.34 -40.22
CA LYS A 291 8.51 -0.01 -41.60
C LYS A 291 7.95 1.07 -42.52
N SER A 292 8.81 1.96 -43.01
CA SER A 292 8.38 3.12 -43.81
C SER A 292 7.79 2.71 -45.17
N ALA A 293 7.05 3.62 -45.80
CA ALA A 293 6.53 3.40 -47.16
C ALA A 293 7.63 3.25 -48.24
N THR A 294 8.88 3.58 -47.90
CA THR A 294 10.05 3.41 -48.78
C THR A 294 10.96 2.25 -48.34
N ALA A 295 10.54 1.45 -47.36
CA ALA A 295 11.36 0.38 -46.83
C ALA A 295 11.66 -0.70 -47.87
N GLU A 296 12.91 -1.16 -47.87
CA GLU A 296 13.38 -2.27 -48.68
C GLU A 296 12.77 -3.61 -48.17
N PRO A 297 12.70 -4.66 -49.02
CA PRO A 297 12.15 -5.95 -48.61
C PRO A 297 12.96 -6.62 -47.48
N TRP A 298 14.21 -6.19 -47.27
CA TRP A 298 15.12 -6.69 -46.23
C TRP A 298 15.28 -5.70 -45.06
N ALA A 299 14.45 -4.66 -44.96
CA ALA A 299 14.51 -3.71 -43.84
C ALA A 299 14.21 -4.40 -42.50
N GLY A 300 14.91 -3.97 -41.45
CA GLY A 300 14.79 -4.54 -40.11
C GLY A 300 15.47 -3.68 -39.05
N VAL A 301 15.52 -4.21 -37.83
CA VAL A 301 16.08 -3.53 -36.66
C VAL A 301 17.06 -4.44 -35.92
N VAL A 302 18.20 -3.86 -35.52
CA VAL A 302 19.18 -4.49 -34.65
C VAL A 302 18.83 -4.17 -33.20
N VAL A 303 18.74 -5.19 -32.36
CA VAL A 303 18.65 -5.05 -30.90
C VAL A 303 20.07 -5.05 -30.36
N THR A 304 20.49 -3.96 -29.70
CA THR A 304 21.88 -3.81 -29.25
C THR A 304 22.03 -2.98 -27.99
N ALA A 305 23.11 -3.19 -27.24
CA ALA A 305 23.58 -2.24 -26.23
C ALA A 305 24.40 -1.08 -26.81
N ALA A 306 24.80 -0.14 -25.95
CA ALA A 306 25.68 0.97 -26.29
C ALA A 306 26.95 0.50 -27.02
N GLY A 307 27.36 1.22 -28.07
CA GLY A 307 28.52 0.85 -28.88
C GLY A 307 28.31 -0.35 -29.81
N ASP A 308 27.05 -0.76 -30.03
CA ASP A 308 26.67 -1.86 -30.92
C ASP A 308 27.16 -3.26 -30.46
N LEU A 309 27.35 -3.42 -29.14
CA LEU A 309 27.99 -4.57 -28.48
C LEU A 309 27.12 -5.85 -28.38
N GLY A 310 25.84 -5.82 -28.77
CA GLY A 310 24.94 -6.98 -28.61
C GLY A 310 24.63 -7.34 -27.14
N LEU A 311 24.43 -8.62 -26.86
CA LEU A 311 24.14 -9.25 -25.57
C LEU A 311 25.42 -9.46 -24.74
N ALA A 312 25.31 -9.35 -23.42
CA ALA A 312 26.42 -9.55 -22.50
C ALA A 312 26.91 -11.02 -22.47
N THR A 313 26.01 -11.98 -22.69
CA THR A 313 26.37 -13.40 -22.79
C THR A 313 25.97 -13.99 -24.16
N PRO A 314 26.75 -14.95 -24.69
CA PRO A 314 26.37 -15.65 -25.91
C PRO A 314 25.07 -16.44 -25.73
N ILE A 315 24.23 -16.42 -26.78
CA ILE A 315 23.01 -17.20 -26.87
C ILE A 315 23.38 -18.70 -26.76
N PRO A 316 22.86 -19.43 -25.76
CA PRO A 316 23.37 -20.76 -25.40
C PRO A 316 22.77 -21.88 -26.28
N PHE A 317 22.92 -21.77 -27.60
CA PHE A 317 22.49 -22.83 -28.51
C PHE A 317 23.26 -24.13 -28.28
N ASN A 318 22.56 -25.26 -28.33
CA ASN A 318 23.14 -26.60 -28.36
C ASN A 318 22.25 -27.54 -29.17
N GLU A 319 22.64 -28.81 -29.29
CA GLU A 319 21.92 -29.83 -30.08
C GLU A 319 20.43 -29.98 -29.71
N SER A 320 20.04 -29.63 -28.49
CA SER A 320 18.67 -29.74 -27.96
C SER A 320 17.97 -28.41 -27.72
N THR A 321 18.69 -27.29 -27.77
CA THR A 321 18.14 -25.95 -27.56
C THR A 321 18.53 -25.06 -28.73
N THR A 322 17.65 -25.01 -29.73
CA THR A 322 17.82 -24.22 -30.98
C THR A 322 16.74 -23.16 -31.14
N LYS A 323 15.88 -23.00 -30.13
CA LYS A 323 14.69 -22.15 -30.22
C LYS A 323 14.85 -20.87 -29.44
N MET A 324 14.29 -19.80 -30.00
CA MET A 324 14.06 -18.53 -29.31
C MET A 324 12.61 -18.11 -29.48
N TYR A 325 12.17 -17.25 -28.57
CA TYR A 325 10.83 -16.72 -28.51
C TYR A 325 10.89 -15.21 -28.42
N LEU A 326 9.92 -14.54 -29.02
CA LEU A 326 9.64 -13.11 -28.81
C LEU A 326 8.13 -12.91 -28.87
N ARG A 327 7.60 -11.97 -28.08
CA ARG A 327 6.24 -11.47 -28.27
C ARG A 327 6.24 -10.47 -29.42
N PHE A 328 5.26 -10.58 -30.30
CA PHE A 328 5.13 -9.73 -31.48
C PHE A 328 3.69 -9.25 -31.61
N TRP A 329 3.53 -7.94 -31.82
CA TRP A 329 2.27 -7.33 -32.21
C TRP A 329 2.36 -6.93 -33.68
N SER A 330 1.36 -7.32 -34.46
CA SER A 330 1.28 -6.98 -35.88
C SER A 330 -0.12 -6.47 -36.24
N PRO A 331 -0.24 -5.45 -37.11
CA PRO A 331 -1.52 -5.03 -37.65
C PRO A 331 -2.13 -6.07 -38.61
N ASP A 332 -1.32 -6.97 -39.16
CA ASP A 332 -1.71 -7.96 -40.17
C ASP A 332 -1.30 -9.39 -39.76
N ALA A 333 -2.18 -10.36 -40.02
CA ALA A 333 -1.89 -11.78 -39.86
C ALA A 333 -1.29 -12.36 -41.16
N GLY A 334 -0.51 -13.43 -41.04
CA GLY A 334 0.09 -14.15 -42.16
C GLY A 334 1.31 -13.45 -42.76
N ILE A 335 1.89 -12.45 -42.10
CA ILE A 335 3.11 -11.80 -42.56
C ILE A 335 4.35 -12.57 -42.07
N PRO A 336 5.42 -12.68 -42.88
CA PRO A 336 6.66 -13.29 -42.44
C PRO A 336 7.43 -12.37 -41.49
N VAL A 337 7.82 -12.90 -40.34
CA VAL A 337 8.80 -12.27 -39.43
C VAL A 337 10.05 -13.14 -39.47
N LEU A 338 11.19 -12.54 -39.80
CA LEU A 338 12.49 -13.22 -39.81
C LEU A 338 13.28 -12.76 -38.58
N LEU A 339 13.88 -13.73 -37.89
CA LEU A 339 14.81 -13.51 -36.79
C LEU A 339 16.19 -13.97 -37.23
N LYS A 340 17.16 -13.06 -37.11
CA LYS A 340 18.57 -13.35 -37.32
C LYS A 340 19.30 -13.22 -36.00
N VAL A 341 20.23 -14.14 -35.77
CA VAL A 341 21.22 -14.04 -34.70
C VAL A 341 22.61 -14.07 -35.31
N GLU A 342 23.51 -13.24 -34.79
CA GLU A 342 24.86 -13.07 -35.33
C GLU A 342 25.89 -12.81 -34.22
N GLU A 343 27.17 -12.93 -34.57
CA GLU A 343 28.28 -12.46 -33.74
C GLU A 343 28.49 -10.96 -33.97
N HIS A 344 28.43 -10.14 -32.92
CA HIS A 344 28.56 -8.69 -33.01
C HIS A 344 29.89 -8.26 -33.66
N ALA A 345 30.98 -9.00 -33.40
CA ALA A 345 32.31 -8.73 -33.94
C ALA A 345 32.50 -9.24 -35.39
N ASN A 346 31.65 -10.15 -35.86
CA ASN A 346 31.71 -10.70 -37.20
C ASN A 346 30.31 -11.07 -37.72
N PRO A 347 29.60 -10.14 -38.38
CA PRO A 347 28.25 -10.37 -38.91
C PRO A 347 28.15 -11.50 -39.96
N GLY A 348 29.29 -11.99 -40.48
CA GLY A 348 29.34 -13.17 -41.35
C GLY A 348 29.07 -14.49 -40.59
N HIS A 349 29.24 -14.51 -39.27
CA HIS A 349 28.82 -15.60 -38.41
C HIS A 349 27.37 -15.35 -37.98
N SER A 350 26.43 -15.85 -38.78
CA SER A 350 25.00 -15.65 -38.55
C SER A 350 24.18 -16.88 -38.93
N VAL A 351 22.96 -16.93 -38.40
CA VAL A 351 21.90 -17.86 -38.81
C VAL A 351 20.57 -17.14 -38.75
N GLU A 352 19.67 -17.49 -39.67
CA GLU A 352 18.37 -16.85 -39.85
C GLU A 352 17.29 -17.91 -39.84
N THR A 353 16.15 -17.64 -39.20
CA THR A 353 14.94 -18.46 -39.30
C THR A 353 13.72 -17.54 -39.38
N SER A 354 12.62 -18.04 -39.93
CA SER A 354 11.40 -17.24 -40.07
C SER A 354 10.16 -18.03 -39.71
N THR A 355 9.15 -17.29 -39.24
CA THR A 355 7.80 -17.79 -39.00
C THR A 355 6.80 -16.71 -39.40
N SER A 356 5.50 -16.98 -39.37
CA SER A 356 4.47 -16.02 -39.78
C SER A 356 3.54 -15.68 -38.64
N THR A 357 3.09 -14.43 -38.58
CA THR A 357 2.06 -14.01 -37.64
C THR A 357 0.77 -14.80 -37.88
N THR A 358 0.06 -15.14 -36.82
CA THR A 358 -1.26 -15.79 -36.89
C THR A 358 -2.39 -14.87 -36.46
N ILE A 359 -2.06 -13.76 -35.78
CA ILE A 359 -3.02 -12.81 -35.24
C ILE A 359 -2.81 -11.43 -35.87
N ALA A 360 -3.91 -10.69 -36.08
CA ALA A 360 -3.90 -9.32 -36.59
C ALA A 360 -4.48 -8.37 -35.52
N GLY A 361 -3.78 -7.27 -35.25
CA GLY A 361 -4.17 -6.24 -34.30
C GLY A 361 -4.00 -6.63 -32.82
N ASP A 362 -3.28 -7.71 -32.52
CA ASP A 362 -3.06 -8.20 -31.15
C ASP A 362 -1.65 -8.82 -31.00
N TRP A 363 -1.24 -9.04 -29.75
CA TRP A 363 0.03 -9.67 -29.40
C TRP A 363 -0.04 -11.20 -29.53
N GLU A 364 1.02 -11.81 -30.05
CA GLU A 364 1.24 -13.26 -30.01
C GLU A 364 2.69 -13.60 -29.66
N THR A 365 2.94 -14.76 -29.06
CA THR A 365 4.31 -15.26 -28.86
C THR A 365 4.73 -16.08 -30.07
N MET A 366 5.76 -15.62 -30.77
CA MET A 366 6.31 -16.28 -31.95
C MET A 366 7.47 -17.20 -31.56
N GLU A 367 7.52 -18.38 -32.16
CA GLU A 367 8.60 -19.37 -31.99
C GLU A 367 9.52 -19.36 -33.22
N PHE A 368 10.82 -19.21 -32.98
CA PHE A 368 11.87 -19.22 -33.99
C PHE A 368 12.79 -20.41 -33.74
N ASP A 369 12.81 -21.38 -34.65
CA ASP A 369 13.64 -22.59 -34.54
C ASP A 369 14.82 -22.52 -35.50
N PHE A 370 16.00 -22.21 -34.96
CA PHE A 370 17.24 -22.08 -35.73
C PHE A 370 17.78 -23.43 -36.24
N ALA A 371 17.22 -24.56 -35.81
CA ALA A 371 17.47 -25.84 -36.47
C ALA A 371 16.81 -25.92 -37.86
N ASN A 372 15.85 -25.04 -38.15
CA ASN A 372 15.18 -24.89 -39.43
C ASN A 372 15.53 -23.50 -40.00
N GLU A 373 16.67 -23.40 -40.69
CA GLU A 373 17.13 -22.15 -41.26
C GLU A 373 16.21 -21.62 -42.37
N ALA A 374 16.18 -20.29 -42.54
CA ALA A 374 15.46 -19.65 -43.62
C ALA A 374 16.03 -20.08 -44.99
N PRO A 375 15.20 -20.32 -46.02
CA PRO A 375 15.68 -20.77 -47.32
C PRO A 375 16.74 -19.83 -47.93
N GLY A 376 17.90 -20.39 -48.29
CA GLY A 376 18.99 -19.65 -48.92
C GLY A 376 20.01 -19.05 -47.95
N THR A 377 19.92 -19.34 -46.64
CA THR A 377 20.86 -18.89 -45.61
C THR A 377 21.72 -20.06 -45.11
N ALA A 378 22.73 -19.78 -44.27
CA ALA A 378 23.58 -20.81 -43.68
C ALA A 378 22.85 -21.53 -42.52
N PRO A 379 23.04 -22.85 -42.33
CA PRO A 379 22.48 -23.57 -41.19
C PRO A 379 23.16 -23.14 -39.87
N LEU A 380 22.48 -23.36 -38.74
CA LEU A 380 23.02 -23.09 -37.39
C LEU A 380 24.37 -23.78 -37.20
N ASN A 381 25.38 -22.99 -36.82
CA ASN A 381 26.71 -23.50 -36.50
C ASN A 381 27.04 -23.26 -35.02
N LEU A 382 27.01 -24.33 -34.24
CA LEU A 382 27.27 -24.30 -32.79
C LEU A 382 28.72 -23.93 -32.42
N THR A 383 29.62 -23.73 -33.39
CA THR A 383 30.97 -23.19 -33.13
C THR A 383 31.02 -21.66 -33.13
N TYR A 384 29.97 -20.98 -33.61
CA TYR A 384 29.90 -19.52 -33.63
C TYR A 384 29.38 -18.97 -32.30
N THR A 385 29.80 -17.74 -31.99
CA THR A 385 29.35 -17.02 -30.80
C THR A 385 28.24 -16.07 -31.22
N TYR A 386 27.00 -16.51 -31.09
CA TYR A 386 25.86 -15.64 -31.38
C TYR A 386 25.57 -14.79 -30.15
N ASP A 387 25.67 -13.48 -30.29
CA ASP A 387 25.43 -12.53 -29.19
C ASP A 387 24.68 -11.27 -29.66
N LYS A 388 24.12 -11.27 -30.87
CA LYS A 388 23.38 -10.13 -31.40
C LYS A 388 22.12 -10.58 -32.12
N VAL A 389 21.02 -9.84 -31.93
CA VAL A 389 19.69 -10.19 -32.45
C VAL A 389 19.22 -9.12 -33.43
N VAL A 390 18.67 -9.55 -34.58
CA VAL A 390 18.10 -8.67 -35.60
C VAL A 390 16.71 -9.17 -35.99
N VAL A 391 15.73 -8.28 -35.97
CA VAL A 391 14.31 -8.58 -36.22
C VAL A 391 13.87 -7.91 -37.52
N PHE A 392 13.22 -8.68 -38.39
CA PHE A 392 12.73 -8.19 -39.69
C PHE A 392 11.21 -8.38 -39.76
N ALA A 393 10.46 -7.28 -39.69
CA ALA A 393 9.01 -7.31 -39.81
C ALA A 393 8.57 -7.32 -41.28
N ASN A 394 7.64 -8.22 -41.60
CA ASN A 394 7.09 -8.40 -42.96
C ASN A 394 8.18 -8.62 -44.02
N PHE A 395 9.13 -9.50 -43.70
CA PHE A 395 10.33 -9.77 -44.51
C PHE A 395 9.99 -10.20 -45.93
N GLY A 396 10.71 -9.67 -46.91
CA GLY A 396 10.47 -9.91 -48.34
C GLY A 396 9.41 -8.99 -48.97
N THR A 397 8.68 -8.21 -48.17
CA THR A 397 7.67 -7.24 -48.66
C THR A 397 8.18 -5.81 -48.55
N PRO A 398 8.42 -5.10 -49.67
CA PRO A 398 8.80 -3.69 -49.64
C PRO A 398 7.69 -2.81 -49.06
N GLY A 399 8.07 -1.72 -48.39
CA GLY A 399 7.16 -0.70 -47.86
C GLY A 399 6.29 -0.06 -48.95
N ALA A 400 6.78 0.02 -50.19
CA ALA A 400 6.01 0.53 -51.33
C ALA A 400 4.78 -0.35 -51.66
N VAL A 401 4.79 -1.61 -51.23
CA VAL A 401 3.68 -2.56 -51.40
C VAL A 401 2.81 -2.63 -50.15
N ALA A 402 3.41 -2.71 -48.96
CA ALA A 402 2.68 -2.83 -47.69
C ALA A 402 2.09 -1.51 -47.18
N GLY A 403 2.60 -0.37 -47.66
CA GLY A 403 2.44 0.93 -47.00
C GLY A 403 3.32 1.03 -45.75
N GLU A 404 3.33 2.23 -45.14
CA GLU A 404 3.96 2.39 -43.83
C GLU A 404 3.18 1.59 -42.77
N LYS A 405 3.89 0.77 -41.99
CA LYS A 405 3.31 -0.09 -40.96
C LYS A 405 4.14 -0.02 -39.68
N THR A 406 3.45 -0.11 -38.55
CA THR A 406 4.05 -0.18 -37.22
C THR A 406 3.89 -1.58 -36.68
N TYR A 407 4.96 -2.13 -36.10
CA TYR A 407 4.99 -3.39 -35.37
C TYR A 407 5.59 -3.17 -33.99
N TYR A 408 5.27 -4.03 -33.04
CA TYR A 408 5.93 -4.02 -31.73
C TYR A 408 6.47 -5.41 -31.41
N PHE A 409 7.57 -5.47 -30.69
CA PHE A 409 8.06 -6.73 -30.14
C PHE A 409 8.67 -6.53 -28.76
N ASP A 410 8.68 -7.62 -28.00
CA ASP A 410 9.11 -7.66 -26.61
C ASP A 410 9.53 -9.10 -26.22
N ASP A 411 10.07 -9.28 -25.01
CA ASP A 411 10.30 -10.57 -24.37
C ASP A 411 11.15 -11.56 -25.20
N ILE A 412 12.31 -11.11 -25.69
CA ILE A 412 13.23 -11.99 -26.45
C ILE A 412 13.92 -12.95 -25.48
N ALA A 413 13.77 -14.26 -25.67
CA ALA A 413 14.32 -15.26 -24.73
C ALA A 413 14.53 -16.65 -25.35
N MET A 414 15.26 -17.50 -24.61
CA MET A 414 15.47 -18.93 -24.92
C MET A 414 14.26 -19.83 -24.61
N SER A 415 13.28 -19.30 -23.88
CA SER A 415 12.03 -19.97 -23.52
C SER A 415 10.91 -18.94 -23.52
N ILE A 416 9.66 -19.40 -23.68
CA ILE A 416 8.50 -18.52 -23.55
C ILE A 416 8.54 -17.80 -22.20
N LEU A 417 8.72 -16.48 -22.20
CA LEU A 417 8.57 -15.66 -21.01
C LEU A 417 7.10 -15.55 -20.70
N CYS A 418 6.70 -16.12 -19.56
CA CYS A 418 5.33 -16.04 -19.12
C CYS A 418 5.12 -14.71 -18.41
N GLN A 419 4.49 -13.76 -19.09
CA GLN A 419 4.00 -12.59 -18.37
C GLN A 419 2.96 -13.01 -17.33
N SER A 420 3.16 -12.61 -16.09
CA SER A 420 2.20 -12.85 -15.03
C SER A 420 0.98 -11.97 -15.28
N THR A 421 -0.07 -12.52 -15.88
CA THR A 421 -1.34 -11.80 -15.98
C THR A 421 -1.98 -11.77 -14.58
N PRO A 422 -2.23 -10.57 -14.00
CA PRO A 422 -2.87 -10.48 -12.70
C PRO A 422 -4.29 -11.05 -12.80
N VAL A 423 -4.59 -12.06 -11.99
CA VAL A 423 -5.94 -12.61 -11.87
C VAL A 423 -6.77 -11.77 -10.89
N SER A 424 -8.04 -11.52 -11.23
CA SER A 424 -8.98 -10.72 -10.44
C SER A 424 -10.29 -11.48 -10.25
N ILE A 425 -10.98 -11.14 -9.15
CA ILE A 425 -12.30 -11.69 -8.80
C ILE A 425 -13.37 -10.62 -9.03
N ALA A 426 -14.43 -10.96 -9.74
CA ALA A 426 -15.69 -10.23 -9.78
C ALA A 426 -16.80 -10.99 -9.05
N THR A 427 -17.84 -10.25 -8.66
CA THR A 427 -19.02 -10.80 -7.99
C THR A 427 -20.29 -10.47 -8.75
N SER A 428 -21.16 -11.45 -8.96
CA SER A 428 -22.49 -11.24 -9.56
C SER A 428 -23.62 -11.11 -8.52
N SER A 429 -23.27 -11.15 -7.23
CA SER A 429 -24.20 -11.04 -6.10
C SER A 429 -23.54 -10.34 -4.90
N ALA A 430 -24.33 -10.04 -3.86
CA ALA A 430 -23.83 -9.34 -2.69
C ALA A 430 -22.82 -10.18 -1.90
N THR A 431 -21.70 -9.58 -1.50
CA THR A 431 -20.65 -10.20 -0.67
C THR A 431 -21.05 -10.31 0.81
N THR A 432 -22.13 -9.64 1.22
CA THR A 432 -22.72 -9.74 2.56
C THR A 432 -24.15 -10.27 2.47
N PHE A 433 -24.42 -11.42 3.10
CA PHE A 433 -25.72 -12.09 3.02
C PHE A 433 -26.11 -12.81 4.33
N CYS A 434 -27.34 -13.31 4.40
CA CYS A 434 -27.87 -14.04 5.56
C CYS A 434 -27.98 -15.54 5.26
N LYS A 435 -27.46 -16.41 6.15
CA LYS A 435 -27.50 -17.87 5.95
C LYS A 435 -28.94 -18.44 6.01
N PRO A 436 -29.31 -19.43 5.17
CA PRO A 436 -28.55 -19.92 4.01
C PRO A 436 -28.59 -18.90 2.85
N GLY A 437 -27.45 -18.73 2.20
CA GLY A 437 -27.21 -17.85 1.06
C GLY A 437 -25.77 -18.05 0.55
N THR A 438 -25.46 -17.50 -0.62
CA THR A 438 -24.14 -17.56 -1.25
C THR A 438 -23.76 -16.21 -1.83
N ALA A 439 -22.45 -15.97 -1.96
CA ALA A 439 -21.88 -14.98 -2.85
C ALA A 439 -21.27 -15.71 -4.06
N GLU A 440 -21.75 -15.38 -5.25
CA GLU A 440 -21.29 -15.91 -6.52
C GLU A 440 -20.06 -15.12 -7.01
N LEU A 441 -18.91 -15.80 -7.02
CA LEU A 441 -17.60 -15.27 -7.38
C LEU A 441 -17.21 -15.81 -8.76
N ALA A 442 -16.54 -14.99 -9.57
CA ALA A 442 -16.00 -15.40 -10.87
C ALA A 442 -14.67 -14.73 -11.15
N GLN A 443 -13.81 -15.41 -11.90
CA GLN A 443 -12.64 -14.81 -12.51
C GLN A 443 -13.07 -13.71 -13.49
N SER A 444 -12.36 -12.57 -13.48
CA SER A 444 -12.73 -11.39 -14.28
C SER A 444 -11.61 -10.77 -15.11
N SER A 445 -10.40 -11.31 -15.08
CA SER A 445 -9.26 -10.79 -15.85
C SER A 445 -9.32 -11.19 -17.33
N VAL A 446 -8.78 -10.33 -18.18
CA VAL A 446 -8.48 -10.64 -19.59
C VAL A 446 -7.28 -11.58 -19.64
N GLY A 447 -7.40 -12.71 -20.34
CA GLY A 447 -6.35 -13.74 -20.45
C GLY A 447 -6.91 -15.17 -20.45
N THR A 448 -6.14 -16.12 -20.99
CA THR A 448 -6.48 -17.55 -20.97
C THR A 448 -5.75 -18.28 -19.84
N PHE A 449 -6.52 -18.93 -18.97
CA PHE A 449 -6.01 -19.70 -17.85
C PHE A 449 -6.28 -21.20 -18.03
N SER A 450 -5.28 -22.01 -17.73
CA SER A 450 -5.29 -23.46 -17.84
C SER A 450 -5.85 -24.14 -16.59
N SER A 451 -5.73 -23.52 -15.41
CA SER A 451 -6.30 -24.03 -14.16
C SER A 451 -6.65 -22.93 -13.16
N TYR A 452 -7.56 -23.26 -12.24
CA TYR A 452 -8.01 -22.41 -11.14
C TYR A 452 -7.99 -23.18 -9.82
N GLN A 453 -7.78 -22.48 -8.71
CA GLN A 453 -7.96 -22.98 -7.35
C GLN A 453 -8.41 -21.82 -6.46
N TRP A 454 -9.60 -21.93 -5.88
CA TRP A 454 -10.08 -20.96 -4.89
C TRP A 454 -9.50 -21.26 -3.52
N GLN A 455 -9.11 -20.22 -2.79
CA GLN A 455 -8.68 -20.31 -1.40
C GLN A 455 -9.61 -19.50 -0.50
N ALA A 456 -9.77 -19.94 0.74
CA ALA A 456 -10.45 -19.22 1.80
C ALA A 456 -9.48 -19.08 2.97
N ASP A 457 -9.23 -17.85 3.41
CA ASP A 457 -8.29 -17.50 4.48
C ASP A 457 -6.88 -18.11 4.24
N GLY A 458 -6.44 -18.11 2.97
CA GLY A 458 -5.14 -18.65 2.53
C GLY A 458 -5.06 -20.17 2.39
N VAL A 459 -6.17 -20.90 2.55
CA VAL A 459 -6.22 -22.37 2.43
C VAL A 459 -7.09 -22.80 1.25
N ASP A 460 -6.61 -23.76 0.46
CA ASP A 460 -7.35 -24.31 -0.68
C ASP A 460 -8.74 -24.83 -0.27
N VAL A 461 -9.76 -24.36 -0.98
CA VAL A 461 -11.09 -24.93 -0.89
C VAL A 461 -11.13 -26.20 -1.76
N ALA A 462 -11.23 -27.35 -1.11
CA ALA A 462 -11.21 -28.65 -1.79
C ALA A 462 -12.24 -28.73 -2.94
N GLY A 463 -11.74 -29.02 -4.15
CA GLY A 463 -12.55 -29.19 -5.36
C GLY A 463 -13.03 -27.89 -6.03
N ALA A 464 -12.67 -26.72 -5.50
CA ALA A 464 -13.00 -25.43 -6.10
C ALA A 464 -12.00 -25.06 -7.21
N THR A 465 -12.05 -25.77 -8.33
CA THR A 465 -11.06 -25.66 -9.43
C THR A 465 -11.63 -25.06 -10.73
N THR A 466 -12.78 -24.41 -10.65
CA THR A 466 -13.45 -23.76 -11.78
C THR A 466 -13.25 -22.25 -11.75
N SER A 467 -13.45 -21.57 -12.88
CA SER A 467 -13.38 -20.11 -12.98
C SER A 467 -14.45 -19.37 -12.17
N ALA A 468 -15.44 -20.08 -11.62
CA ALA A 468 -16.47 -19.54 -10.74
C ALA A 468 -16.61 -20.37 -9.46
N TYR A 469 -17.07 -19.74 -8.37
CA TYR A 469 -17.28 -20.37 -7.07
C TYR A 469 -18.40 -19.70 -6.25
N SER A 470 -19.24 -20.50 -5.60
CA SER A 470 -20.35 -20.03 -4.76
C SER A 470 -19.97 -20.08 -3.27
N ALA A 471 -19.48 -18.97 -2.72
CA ALA A 471 -19.04 -18.87 -1.33
C ALA A 471 -20.21 -18.80 -0.34
N ASN A 472 -20.30 -19.74 0.61
CA ASN A 472 -21.38 -19.81 1.62
C ASN A 472 -20.92 -19.60 3.08
N LYS A 473 -19.62 -19.35 3.28
CA LYS A 473 -18.98 -19.07 4.58
C LYS A 473 -18.29 -17.72 4.52
N SER A 474 -18.23 -17.05 5.68
CA SER A 474 -17.41 -15.86 5.81
C SER A 474 -15.93 -16.22 5.72
N GLY A 475 -15.12 -15.31 5.19
CA GLY A 475 -13.68 -15.45 5.04
C GLY A 475 -13.16 -14.57 3.90
N ALA A 476 -11.83 -14.43 3.84
CA ALA A 476 -11.12 -13.76 2.78
C ALA A 476 -10.87 -14.76 1.64
N TYR A 477 -11.51 -14.57 0.48
CA TYR A 477 -11.35 -15.46 -0.67
C TYR A 477 -10.35 -14.91 -1.66
N THR A 478 -9.42 -15.75 -2.10
CA THR A 478 -8.49 -15.48 -3.20
C THR A 478 -8.65 -16.54 -4.29
N LEU A 479 -8.28 -16.17 -5.51
CA LEU A 479 -8.24 -17.08 -6.65
C LEU A 479 -6.78 -17.23 -7.08
N VAL A 480 -6.28 -18.47 -7.04
CA VAL A 480 -5.01 -18.85 -7.65
C VAL A 480 -5.31 -19.38 -9.06
N ALA A 481 -4.71 -18.78 -10.08
CA ALA A 481 -4.90 -19.21 -11.46
C ALA A 481 -3.56 -19.44 -12.14
N THR A 482 -3.50 -20.45 -13.00
CA THR A 482 -2.33 -20.76 -13.82
C THR A 482 -2.67 -20.42 -15.25
N ASN A 483 -1.86 -19.61 -15.92
CA ASN A 483 -2.07 -19.30 -17.33
C ASN A 483 -1.72 -20.51 -18.22
N ASN A 484 -2.01 -20.43 -19.52
CA ASN A 484 -1.68 -21.53 -20.46
C ASN A 484 -0.18 -21.82 -20.59
N CYS A 485 0.66 -20.93 -20.09
CA CYS A 485 2.11 -21.01 -20.16
C CYS A 485 2.73 -21.55 -18.84
N GLY A 486 1.90 -21.81 -17.81
CA GLY A 486 2.34 -22.36 -16.52
C GLY A 486 2.63 -21.33 -15.42
N ALA A 487 2.58 -20.03 -15.70
CA ALA A 487 2.75 -19.01 -14.66
C ALA A 487 1.51 -18.93 -13.76
N VAL A 488 1.77 -18.82 -12.46
CA VAL A 488 0.76 -18.78 -11.41
C VAL A 488 0.59 -17.34 -10.92
N SER A 489 -0.64 -16.84 -10.90
CA SER A 489 -0.98 -15.58 -10.24
C SER A 489 -2.07 -15.80 -9.18
N THR A 490 -2.06 -14.95 -8.15
CA THR A 490 -3.04 -14.97 -7.06
C THR A 490 -3.74 -13.62 -7.00
N SER A 491 -5.07 -13.63 -6.94
CA SER A 491 -5.84 -12.40 -6.84
C SER A 491 -5.64 -11.74 -5.48
N ASN A 492 -5.93 -10.44 -5.42
CA ASN A 492 -6.26 -9.76 -4.18
C ASN A 492 -7.43 -10.45 -3.45
N ALA A 493 -7.44 -10.37 -2.13
CA ALA A 493 -8.44 -11.00 -1.29
C ALA A 493 -9.79 -10.27 -1.34
N LEU A 494 -10.86 -11.04 -1.48
CA LEU A 494 -12.25 -10.57 -1.44
C LEU A 494 -12.94 -11.04 -0.17
N GLU A 495 -13.38 -10.09 0.66
CA GLU A 495 -14.06 -10.37 1.93
C GLU A 495 -15.52 -10.79 1.72
N ILE A 496 -15.87 -11.97 2.22
CA ILE A 496 -17.24 -12.49 2.24
C ILE A 496 -17.77 -12.52 3.66
N THR A 497 -19.00 -12.03 3.86
CA THR A 497 -19.66 -11.99 5.18
C THR A 497 -21.00 -12.73 5.16
N ALA A 498 -21.03 -13.92 5.77
CA ALA A 498 -22.22 -14.76 5.88
C ALA A 498 -22.86 -14.67 7.28
N ASN A 499 -23.83 -13.77 7.44
CA ASN A 499 -24.49 -13.45 8.70
C ASN A 499 -25.53 -14.52 9.13
N LYS A 500 -25.55 -14.87 10.43
CA LYS A 500 -26.55 -15.78 10.99
C LYS A 500 -27.89 -15.08 11.18
N LYS A 501 -29.00 -15.71 10.74
CA LYS A 501 -30.37 -15.25 11.01
C LYS A 501 -30.70 -15.33 12.52
N PRO A 502 -31.53 -14.42 13.07
CA PRO A 502 -31.94 -14.46 14.47
C PRO A 502 -32.83 -15.68 14.79
N LYS A 503 -32.87 -16.08 16.07
CA LYS A 503 -33.81 -17.10 16.57
C LYS A 503 -35.21 -16.49 16.68
N ALA A 504 -36.23 -17.20 16.23
CA ALA A 504 -37.60 -16.69 16.16
C ALA A 504 -38.63 -17.71 16.67
N ASP A 505 -38.27 -18.60 17.59
CA ASP A 505 -39.21 -19.62 18.09
C ASP A 505 -40.28 -18.97 19.00
N VAL A 506 -41.56 -19.11 18.63
CA VAL A 506 -42.67 -18.61 19.45
C VAL A 506 -43.02 -19.63 20.52
N THR A 507 -43.05 -19.20 21.78
CA THR A 507 -43.38 -20.00 22.96
C THR A 507 -44.65 -19.44 23.61
N PRO A 508 -45.73 -20.23 23.70
CA PRO A 508 -46.92 -19.88 24.49
C PRO A 508 -46.65 -20.01 25.99
N ALA A 509 -47.12 -19.06 26.80
CA ALA A 509 -47.05 -19.11 28.27
C ALA A 509 -48.13 -20.01 28.91
N GLY A 510 -49.00 -20.62 28.11
CA GLY A 510 -50.10 -21.46 28.56
C GLY A 510 -50.78 -22.20 27.40
N PRO A 511 -51.94 -22.84 27.64
CA PRO A 511 -52.68 -23.54 26.60
C PRO A 511 -53.05 -22.61 25.44
N VAL A 512 -52.89 -23.09 24.22
CA VAL A 512 -53.29 -22.37 23.01
C VAL A 512 -54.77 -22.58 22.64
N SER A 513 -55.48 -23.44 23.37
CA SER A 513 -56.95 -23.50 23.37
C SER A 513 -57.48 -22.64 24.53
N ILE A 514 -57.99 -21.46 24.19
CA ILE A 514 -58.48 -20.47 25.15
C ILE A 514 -60.01 -20.49 25.21
N CYS A 515 -60.59 -20.01 26.33
CA CYS A 515 -62.03 -19.80 26.43
C CYS A 515 -62.46 -18.52 25.68
N ALA A 516 -63.77 -18.36 25.42
CA ALA A 516 -64.30 -17.09 24.96
C ALA A 516 -63.95 -15.97 25.96
N GLY A 517 -63.33 -14.88 25.48
CA GLY A 517 -62.80 -13.81 26.33
C GLY A 517 -61.44 -14.11 27.00
N GLY A 518 -60.90 -15.32 26.82
CA GLY A 518 -59.58 -15.72 27.30
C GLY A 518 -58.43 -15.15 26.47
N SER A 519 -57.20 -15.42 26.91
CA SER A 519 -55.99 -15.03 26.18
C SER A 519 -54.81 -15.96 26.47
N VAL A 520 -53.84 -15.97 25.57
CA VAL A 520 -52.54 -16.63 25.78
C VAL A 520 -51.42 -15.66 25.38
N LEU A 521 -50.42 -15.51 26.26
CA LEU A 521 -49.24 -14.72 25.96
C LEU A 521 -48.29 -15.55 25.09
N LEU A 522 -47.98 -15.05 23.90
CA LEU A 522 -46.99 -15.62 22.99
C LEU A 522 -45.70 -14.80 23.09
N SER A 523 -44.55 -15.45 23.18
CA SER A 523 -43.26 -14.75 23.29
C SER A 523 -42.22 -15.35 22.35
N VAL A 524 -41.32 -14.52 21.81
CA VAL A 524 -40.08 -14.94 21.16
C VAL A 524 -38.88 -14.54 22.03
N PRO A 525 -37.73 -15.24 21.93
CA PRO A 525 -36.55 -14.90 22.70
C PRO A 525 -36.13 -13.45 22.49
N GLU A 526 -35.94 -12.71 23.58
CA GLU A 526 -35.35 -11.38 23.50
C GLU A 526 -33.87 -11.46 23.12
N GLY A 527 -33.43 -10.50 22.31
CA GLY A 527 -32.01 -10.31 22.09
C GLY A 527 -31.64 -8.89 21.73
N ASN A 528 -30.39 -8.54 22.04
CA ASN A 528 -29.84 -7.22 21.78
C ASN A 528 -29.92 -6.87 20.28
N LYS A 529 -30.31 -5.62 19.99
CA LYS A 529 -30.38 -5.06 18.64
C LYS A 529 -31.27 -5.89 17.71
N GLN A 530 -32.45 -6.27 18.20
CA GLN A 530 -33.48 -6.96 17.43
C GLN A 530 -34.78 -6.16 17.42
N THR A 531 -35.50 -6.26 16.31
CA THR A 531 -36.87 -5.76 16.18
C THR A 531 -37.82 -6.91 15.90
N TYR A 532 -39.04 -6.77 16.40
CA TYR A 532 -40.08 -7.78 16.30
C TYR A 532 -41.27 -7.24 15.52
N GLN A 533 -41.96 -8.11 14.80
CA GLN A 533 -43.21 -7.80 14.16
C GLN A 533 -44.10 -9.04 14.19
N TRP A 534 -45.16 -8.99 14.98
CA TRP A 534 -46.16 -10.05 15.01
C TRP A 534 -47.06 -9.99 13.79
N LYS A 535 -47.46 -11.17 13.34
CA LYS A 535 -48.26 -11.41 12.14
C LYS A 535 -49.41 -12.34 12.45
N ARG A 536 -50.56 -12.10 11.80
CA ARG A 536 -51.75 -12.95 11.83
C ARG A 536 -52.20 -13.30 10.40
N ASN A 537 -52.98 -14.37 10.25
CA ASN A 537 -53.61 -14.76 8.98
C ASN A 537 -52.63 -14.91 7.80
N GLY A 538 -51.72 -15.88 7.91
CA GLY A 538 -50.80 -16.23 6.84
C GLY A 538 -49.52 -15.40 6.79
N ASN A 539 -49.60 -14.06 6.88
CA ASN A 539 -48.41 -13.17 6.99
C ASN A 539 -48.69 -11.68 7.28
N SER A 540 -49.94 -11.27 7.54
CA SER A 540 -50.31 -9.86 7.69
C SER A 540 -49.82 -9.29 9.03
N ASN A 541 -49.14 -8.14 9.00
CA ASN A 541 -48.66 -7.48 10.21
C ASN A 541 -49.82 -7.09 11.13
N ILE A 542 -49.65 -7.32 12.42
CA ILE A 542 -50.53 -6.77 13.46
C ILE A 542 -50.00 -5.38 13.81
N ASN A 543 -50.83 -4.35 13.62
CA ASN A 543 -50.41 -2.97 13.82
C ASN A 543 -49.97 -2.74 15.29
N GLY A 544 -48.84 -2.07 15.49
CA GLY A 544 -48.27 -1.79 16.82
C GLY A 544 -47.68 -2.99 17.57
N ALA A 545 -47.77 -4.22 17.02
CA ALA A 545 -47.26 -5.41 17.69
C ALA A 545 -45.76 -5.62 17.43
N THR A 546 -44.94 -4.78 18.04
CA THR A 546 -43.48 -4.72 17.84
C THR A 546 -42.64 -5.19 19.03
N ASN A 547 -43.29 -5.67 20.09
CA ASN A 547 -42.62 -6.22 21.27
C ASN A 547 -42.24 -7.70 21.06
N SER A 548 -41.30 -8.19 21.88
CA SER A 548 -40.88 -9.60 21.97
C SER A 548 -42.03 -10.54 22.39
N SER A 549 -43.11 -9.99 22.95
CA SER A 549 -44.32 -10.71 23.33
C SER A 549 -45.58 -10.11 22.72
N TYR A 550 -46.60 -10.95 22.53
CA TYR A 550 -47.93 -10.55 22.07
C TYR A 550 -49.03 -11.34 22.78
N LEU A 551 -50.04 -10.64 23.29
CA LEU A 551 -51.19 -11.24 23.95
C LEU A 551 -52.25 -11.63 22.89
N ALA A 552 -52.39 -12.92 22.62
CA ALA A 552 -53.37 -13.43 21.66
C ALA A 552 -54.73 -13.67 22.35
N THR A 553 -55.79 -13.05 21.82
CA THR A 553 -57.15 -13.08 22.37
C THR A 553 -58.19 -13.66 21.40
N THR A 554 -57.77 -14.05 20.20
CA THR A 554 -58.67 -14.50 19.13
C THR A 554 -58.13 -15.76 18.48
N ALA A 555 -59.01 -16.63 17.99
CA ALA A 555 -58.61 -17.83 17.27
C ALA A 555 -57.98 -17.46 15.91
N ASN A 556 -56.66 -17.59 15.80
CA ASN A 556 -55.89 -17.29 14.59
C ASN A 556 -54.55 -18.03 14.59
N GLU A 557 -53.90 -18.04 13.42
CA GLU A 557 -52.48 -18.37 13.31
C GLU A 557 -51.62 -17.14 13.59
N TYR A 558 -50.69 -17.25 14.55
CA TYR A 558 -49.73 -16.21 14.90
C TYR A 558 -48.30 -16.58 14.53
N LYS A 559 -47.57 -15.64 13.93
CA LYS A 559 -46.13 -15.72 13.66
C LYS A 559 -45.44 -14.46 14.15
N CYS A 560 -44.14 -14.54 14.42
CA CYS A 560 -43.32 -13.36 14.67
C CYS A 560 -42.13 -13.31 13.71
N LYS A 561 -41.93 -12.17 13.04
CA LYS A 561 -40.71 -11.86 12.29
C LYS A 561 -39.74 -11.16 13.24
N VAL A 562 -38.56 -11.75 13.40
CA VAL A 562 -37.46 -11.19 14.20
C VAL A 562 -36.39 -10.72 13.24
N THR A 563 -35.92 -9.48 13.38
CA THR A 563 -34.89 -8.87 12.52
C THR A 563 -33.74 -8.36 13.37
N LYS A 564 -32.50 -8.73 13.02
CA LYS A 564 -31.29 -8.23 13.68
C LYS A 564 -30.89 -6.91 13.03
N THR A 565 -30.94 -5.80 13.76
CA THR A 565 -30.74 -4.46 13.18
C THR A 565 -29.30 -4.21 12.73
N THR A 566 -28.33 -4.94 13.29
CA THR A 566 -26.90 -4.81 12.90
C THR A 566 -26.57 -5.41 11.54
N THR A 567 -27.33 -6.41 11.08
CA THR A 567 -27.02 -7.14 9.84
C THR A 567 -28.18 -7.15 8.85
N GLY A 568 -29.35 -6.62 9.21
CA GLY A 568 -30.58 -6.71 8.41
C GLY A 568 -31.19 -8.12 8.32
N CYS A 569 -30.50 -9.16 8.82
CA CYS A 569 -30.99 -10.53 8.72
C CYS A 569 -32.25 -10.74 9.54
N SER A 570 -33.25 -11.36 8.91
CA SER A 570 -34.52 -11.68 9.55
C SER A 570 -34.87 -13.15 9.44
N ASN A 571 -35.62 -13.62 10.43
CA ASN A 571 -36.22 -14.94 10.47
C ASN A 571 -37.67 -14.81 10.88
N THR A 572 -38.54 -15.67 10.37
CA THR A 572 -39.96 -15.71 10.77
C THR A 572 -40.24 -17.05 11.43
N SER A 573 -40.92 -17.00 12.58
CA SER A 573 -41.27 -18.19 13.35
C SER A 573 -42.10 -19.19 12.54
N LYS A 574 -42.10 -20.44 13.00
CA LYS A 574 -43.21 -21.35 12.68
C LYS A 574 -44.52 -20.79 13.25
N PRO A 575 -45.68 -21.08 12.63
CA PRO A 575 -46.97 -20.66 13.15
C PRO A 575 -47.33 -21.31 14.50
N VAL A 576 -47.93 -20.53 15.39
CA VAL A 576 -48.68 -21.02 16.55
C VAL A 576 -50.16 -20.76 16.32
N VAL A 577 -50.96 -21.82 16.34
CA VAL A 577 -52.42 -21.74 16.16
C VAL A 577 -53.08 -21.61 17.52
N VAL A 578 -53.79 -20.51 17.73
CA VAL A 578 -54.65 -20.30 18.90
C VAL A 578 -56.09 -20.64 18.52
N THR A 579 -56.78 -21.42 19.34
CA THR A 579 -58.18 -21.82 19.16
C THR A 579 -59.05 -21.32 20.31
N VAL A 580 -60.33 -21.08 20.06
CA VAL A 580 -61.31 -20.80 21.11
C VAL A 580 -62.19 -22.03 21.27
N ASP A 581 -61.85 -22.88 22.23
CA ASP A 581 -62.63 -24.08 22.58
C ASP A 581 -62.44 -24.42 24.06
N CYS A 582 -63.54 -24.56 24.79
CA CYS A 582 -63.52 -25.02 26.17
C CYS A 582 -64.63 -26.06 26.40
N LYS A 583 -64.22 -27.31 26.63
CA LYS A 583 -65.03 -28.29 27.36
C LYS A 583 -64.73 -28.15 28.84
N VAL A 584 -65.67 -27.62 29.61
CA VAL A 584 -65.68 -27.76 31.08
C VAL A 584 -65.91 -29.24 31.40
N GLY A 585 -65.02 -29.87 32.16
CA GLY A 585 -65.19 -31.27 32.57
C GLY A 585 -66.42 -31.44 33.47
N THR A 586 -67.30 -32.39 33.16
CA THR A 586 -68.46 -32.73 33.98
C THR A 586 -67.99 -33.33 35.32
N PRO A 587 -68.43 -32.82 36.49
CA PRO A 587 -68.08 -33.42 37.78
C PRO A 587 -68.76 -34.79 37.93
N SER A 588 -68.01 -35.86 38.17
CA SER A 588 -68.55 -37.18 38.53
C SER A 588 -68.65 -37.30 40.05
N ILE A 589 -69.81 -37.72 40.56
CA ILE A 589 -70.00 -38.07 41.98
C ILE A 589 -70.00 -39.59 42.15
N THR A 590 -69.84 -40.07 43.39
CA THR A 590 -70.08 -41.47 43.77
C THR A 590 -71.16 -41.52 44.84
N ALA A 591 -72.40 -41.70 44.40
CA ALA A 591 -73.56 -41.92 45.24
C ALA A 591 -73.85 -43.41 45.42
N THR A 592 -74.43 -43.76 46.57
CA THR A 592 -74.75 -45.14 46.96
C THR A 592 -76.15 -45.22 47.58
N ALA A 593 -76.83 -46.35 47.44
CA ALA A 593 -78.16 -46.58 48.02
C ALA A 593 -78.13 -47.70 49.09
N PHE A 594 -78.72 -47.46 50.26
CA PHE A 594 -78.80 -48.42 51.36
C PHE A 594 -80.10 -48.28 52.18
N PRO A 595 -80.71 -49.37 52.69
CA PRO A 595 -80.46 -50.75 52.29
C PRO A 595 -80.96 -50.99 50.85
N ASN A 596 -80.27 -51.86 50.12
CA ASN A 596 -80.61 -52.21 48.75
C ASN A 596 -80.16 -53.66 48.47
N PRO A 597 -81.04 -54.67 48.49
CA PRO A 597 -82.50 -54.56 48.51
C PRO A 597 -83.14 -54.08 49.83
N THR A 598 -84.40 -53.60 49.78
CA THR A 598 -85.21 -53.12 50.94
C THR A 598 -86.69 -53.47 50.77
N SER A 599 -87.49 -53.59 51.84
CA SER A 599 -88.95 -53.73 51.74
C SER A 599 -89.71 -52.43 52.03
N ASP A 600 -89.02 -51.35 52.42
CA ASP A 600 -89.65 -50.11 52.90
C ASP A 600 -89.19 -48.87 52.09
N TYR A 601 -87.95 -48.45 52.22
CA TYR A 601 -87.39 -47.31 51.47
C TYR A 601 -85.87 -47.43 51.28
N PHE A 602 -85.31 -46.58 50.42
CA PHE A 602 -83.87 -46.43 50.21
C PHE A 602 -83.38 -45.09 50.78
N MET A 603 -82.18 -45.07 51.36
CA MET A 603 -81.42 -43.84 51.58
C MET A 603 -80.37 -43.74 50.48
N LEU A 604 -80.42 -42.68 49.66
CA LEU A 604 -79.34 -42.37 48.72
C LEU A 604 -78.38 -41.38 49.38
N ASN A 605 -77.13 -41.81 49.54
CA ASN A 605 -76.04 -40.93 49.91
C ASN A 605 -75.52 -40.23 48.65
N THR A 606 -75.56 -38.90 48.66
CA THR A 606 -75.17 -37.99 47.59
C THR A 606 -74.08 -37.01 48.05
N SER A 607 -73.30 -37.38 49.07
CA SER A 607 -72.22 -36.57 49.64
C SER A 607 -71.33 -36.00 48.54
N GLY A 608 -71.18 -34.67 48.52
CA GLY A 608 -70.43 -33.95 47.48
C GLY A 608 -71.29 -33.26 46.41
N LEU A 609 -72.62 -33.32 46.51
CA LEU A 609 -73.55 -32.50 45.72
C LEU A 609 -73.96 -31.21 46.45
N SER A 610 -74.09 -30.10 45.71
CA SER A 610 -74.62 -28.84 46.24
C SER A 610 -76.16 -28.91 46.36
N LEU A 611 -76.69 -28.44 47.49
CA LEU A 611 -78.11 -28.52 47.86
C LEU A 611 -79.06 -27.69 46.99
N GLN A 612 -78.54 -26.78 46.15
CA GLN A 612 -79.40 -25.86 45.40
C GLN A 612 -79.98 -26.43 44.09
N ASP A 613 -79.34 -27.43 43.46
CA ASP A 613 -79.74 -27.91 42.11
C ASP A 613 -79.76 -29.46 41.96
N GLY A 614 -79.58 -30.21 43.04
CA GLY A 614 -79.53 -31.68 43.01
C GLY A 614 -80.92 -32.33 42.93
N LEU A 615 -81.15 -33.18 41.91
CA LEU A 615 -82.37 -33.97 41.76
C LEU A 615 -82.07 -35.47 41.76
N ILE A 616 -82.91 -36.24 42.46
CA ILE A 616 -82.95 -37.70 42.37
C ILE A 616 -84.26 -38.07 41.69
N LYS A 617 -84.18 -38.74 40.53
CA LYS A 617 -85.33 -39.18 39.74
C LYS A 617 -85.38 -40.70 39.66
N ILE A 618 -86.47 -41.32 40.08
CA ILE A 618 -86.64 -42.78 40.07
C ILE A 618 -87.47 -43.21 38.87
N TYR A 619 -86.94 -44.17 38.12
CA TYR A 619 -87.57 -44.75 36.94
C TYR A 619 -87.83 -46.25 37.14
N ASP A 620 -88.91 -46.76 36.54
CA ASP A 620 -89.10 -48.21 36.38
C ASP A 620 -88.18 -48.81 35.29
N LEU A 621 -88.23 -50.14 35.13
CA LEU A 621 -87.46 -50.85 34.09
C LEU A 621 -87.84 -50.44 32.66
N ALA A 622 -89.03 -49.90 32.44
CA ALA A 622 -89.47 -49.39 31.14
C ALA A 622 -89.01 -47.94 30.89
N GLY A 623 -88.33 -47.32 31.86
CA GLY A 623 -87.84 -45.95 31.77
C GLY A 623 -88.90 -44.89 32.07
N LYS A 624 -90.05 -45.25 32.64
CA LYS A 624 -91.07 -44.29 33.08
C LYS A 624 -90.65 -43.66 34.40
N LEU A 625 -90.66 -42.33 34.46
CA LEU A 625 -90.41 -41.58 35.71
C LEU A 625 -91.56 -41.82 36.69
N LEU A 626 -91.22 -42.26 37.90
CA LEU A 626 -92.18 -42.56 38.96
C LEU A 626 -92.17 -41.50 40.06
N GLU A 627 -90.98 -41.12 40.53
CA GLU A 627 -90.81 -40.21 41.66
C GLU A 627 -89.64 -39.25 41.40
N THR A 628 -89.69 -38.05 41.98
CA THR A 628 -88.62 -37.05 41.94
C THR A 628 -88.43 -36.44 43.31
N TYR A 629 -87.18 -36.30 43.73
CA TYR A 629 -86.78 -35.76 45.03
C TYR A 629 -85.73 -34.68 44.85
N ASN A 630 -85.82 -33.60 45.63
CA ASN A 630 -84.74 -32.64 45.79
C ASN A 630 -83.70 -33.20 46.75
N VAL A 631 -82.42 -32.96 46.48
CA VAL A 631 -81.33 -33.30 47.39
C VAL A 631 -81.23 -32.21 48.45
N GLU A 632 -81.87 -32.42 49.59
CA GLU A 632 -81.92 -31.44 50.70
C GLU A 632 -80.82 -31.67 51.76
N SER A 633 -80.15 -32.82 51.72
CA SER A 633 -78.96 -33.13 52.54
C SER A 633 -78.10 -34.21 51.87
N ASP A 634 -76.96 -34.55 52.48
CA ASP A 634 -76.05 -35.60 51.99
C ASP A 634 -76.69 -36.99 51.89
N ALA A 635 -77.84 -37.23 52.53
CA ALA A 635 -78.60 -38.46 52.42
C ALA A 635 -80.10 -38.19 52.24
N THR A 636 -80.67 -38.64 51.11
CA THR A 636 -82.09 -38.43 50.80
C THR A 636 -82.86 -39.75 50.87
N LYS A 637 -83.97 -39.76 51.63
CA LYS A 637 -84.90 -40.90 51.72
C LYS A 637 -85.83 -40.92 50.51
N VAL A 638 -85.87 -42.04 49.78
CA VAL A 638 -86.66 -42.18 48.56
C VAL A 638 -87.37 -43.53 48.45
N GLY A 639 -88.36 -43.64 47.57
CA GLY A 639 -88.95 -44.91 47.18
C GLY A 639 -89.98 -45.47 48.17
N THR A 640 -90.52 -44.65 49.07
CA THR A 640 -91.49 -45.08 50.10
C THR A 640 -92.81 -45.57 49.50
N GLN A 641 -93.24 -45.05 48.34
CA GLN A 641 -94.50 -45.41 47.69
C GLN A 641 -94.32 -46.44 46.56
N LEU A 642 -93.09 -46.89 46.31
CA LEU A 642 -92.82 -47.92 45.32
C LEU A 642 -93.33 -49.28 45.80
N LEU A 643 -93.90 -50.05 44.88
CA LEU A 643 -94.21 -51.47 45.07
C LEU A 643 -92.94 -52.32 44.96
N SER A 644 -93.03 -53.61 45.27
CA SER A 644 -91.94 -54.56 45.04
C SER A 644 -91.54 -54.59 43.55
N GLY A 645 -90.25 -54.42 43.26
CA GLY A 645 -89.74 -54.31 41.90
C GLY A 645 -88.30 -53.79 41.82
N VAL A 646 -87.81 -53.65 40.59
CA VAL A 646 -86.49 -53.10 40.28
C VAL A 646 -86.65 -51.72 39.63
N TYR A 647 -85.87 -50.76 40.09
CA TYR A 647 -85.92 -49.36 39.67
C TYR A 647 -84.52 -48.81 39.40
N PHE A 648 -84.44 -47.65 38.75
CA PHE A 648 -83.19 -46.91 38.56
C PHE A 648 -83.34 -45.48 39.07
N ALA A 649 -82.48 -45.08 40.01
CA ALA A 649 -82.37 -43.69 40.45
C ALA A 649 -81.29 -42.98 39.62
N LYS A 650 -81.69 -41.93 38.89
CA LYS A 650 -80.76 -41.00 38.23
C LYS A 650 -80.54 -39.81 39.13
N ILE A 651 -79.27 -39.46 39.34
CA ILE A 651 -78.86 -38.31 40.14
C ILE A 651 -78.37 -37.24 39.17
N GLU A 652 -79.01 -36.09 39.22
CA GLU A 652 -78.85 -35.00 38.28
C GLU A 652 -78.47 -33.69 38.99
N SER A 653 -77.65 -32.86 38.36
CA SER A 653 -77.44 -31.46 38.77
C SER A 653 -77.44 -30.59 37.53
N SER A 654 -78.20 -29.48 37.58
CA SER A 654 -78.26 -28.48 36.50
C SER A 654 -78.53 -29.09 35.10
N GLY A 655 -79.35 -30.15 35.06
CA GLY A 655 -79.76 -30.84 33.82
C GLY A 655 -78.84 -31.97 33.33
N ASN A 656 -77.70 -32.21 33.98
CA ASN A 656 -76.78 -33.30 33.62
C ASN A 656 -76.94 -34.51 34.53
N VAL A 657 -77.00 -35.72 33.95
CA VAL A 657 -76.98 -36.98 34.72
C VAL A 657 -75.56 -37.25 35.19
N LEU A 658 -75.36 -37.29 36.50
CA LEU A 658 -74.05 -37.50 37.12
C LEU A 658 -73.80 -38.98 37.41
N GLN A 659 -74.84 -39.71 37.84
CA GLN A 659 -74.78 -41.15 38.10
C GLN A 659 -76.17 -41.80 38.02
N VAL A 660 -76.20 -43.10 37.73
CA VAL A 660 -77.41 -43.94 37.79
C VAL A 660 -77.17 -45.11 38.73
N ILE A 661 -78.11 -45.37 39.65
CA ILE A 661 -78.03 -46.46 40.64
C ILE A 661 -79.25 -47.38 40.47
N LYS A 662 -79.01 -48.70 40.42
CA LYS A 662 -80.09 -49.70 40.45
C LYS A 662 -80.61 -49.87 41.88
N LEU A 663 -81.93 -49.81 42.06
CA LEU A 663 -82.63 -50.00 43.33
C LEU A 663 -83.52 -51.26 43.25
N VAL A 664 -83.59 -52.06 44.31
CA VAL A 664 -84.39 -53.29 44.38
C VAL A 664 -85.29 -53.25 45.62
N LYS A 665 -86.61 -53.21 45.42
CA LYS A 665 -87.59 -53.23 46.51
C LYS A 665 -88.26 -54.61 46.56
N ASN A 666 -88.18 -55.28 47.70
CA ASN A 666 -88.70 -56.64 47.92
C ASN A 666 -90.12 -56.62 48.45
#